data_AF-A0A0N1A834-F1
#
_entry.id   AF-A0A0N1A834-F1
#
_cell.length_a   1.000
_cell.length_b   1.000
_cell.length_c   1.000
_cell.angle_alpha   90.00
_cell.angle_beta   90.00
_cell.angle_gamma   90.00
#
_symmetry.space_group_name_H-M   'P 1'
#
loop_
_entity.id
_entity.type
_entity.pdbx_description
1 polymer ?
#
loop_
_entity_poly.entity_id
_entity_poly.type
_entity_poly.pdbx_seq_one_letter_code
_entity_poly.pdbx_strand_id
1 'polypeptide(L)'
;MNLADATSPAAEVNTVLIVEDERIVALDLQQTLTGLGYRVLGMATSQEEALRMTLLHRPQLVLMDINLGPGGDGIAAAADINGVLDVPIVFLTAYADNDILRRAGHVAPHGYLVKPVQQRELHAVVQMALARFRASHGRMRAERRLWLALDSARMSMITLPAGTDLVEVDGHFAPVADAPLRGLRMPLAEFLGHLSREAQAQVRRLLDEGGDLHLLARWQSGETAPVQWLEVHASFVATEGAVVGMCRDVTRQVQQEDELRQAAVVFESAADAILILNAEGRVTTANPAFSRLTGWQRADIRDRHPNEFLHARRDADRELLEQTPLDEFGHAEVVCIRRDGSTFPGWEHVAPVRDEQGRITQRVLTFTDISALRVAESKVHHLAYHDALTGLGNRHQLRESMSALSGGEVACLMFLDLDGFKVINDSLGHDAGDRLLVEIARRIEGILRQGDVAIRLGGDEFVLLIRSVGPDKVSGVAQRVLDVVHAPVEMSPGGAVQVSGSLGIAMFPRDGLDADALLRSADIAMYAAKSAGRHRFAHYQPAMARTANERLAIEQGLLQAMGNGELTLHWQPQLALDDQRVLGAEALLRWKSARSGVVPPDRFIPIAEESGLIQPLGRWVLRQALMLWAQWWRDGFVQGRLAVNVSALQLQDEAFPAHLAEELRASGLPPHLLEIEVTETALQRVHQVEQKLMRIQALGVCIALDDFGTGYSSLSMLKLLPLKRLKIDRAFVRDVVANGSDQAIVRAIVAMAGAMGIELIAEGVEELAQSDWLRAAGVLEAQGWLFAKAMPAEDFLSWLGTR
;
A
#
# COMPACT_ATOMS: atom_id res chain seq x y z
N MET A 1 -59.73 28.60 39.20
CA MET A 1 -60.38 27.82 40.26
C MET A 1 -60.04 28.51 41.58
N ASN A 2 -61.03 29.19 42.18
CA ASN A 2 -60.89 30.01 43.38
C ASN A 2 -60.40 29.19 44.58
N LEU A 3 -59.38 29.69 45.27
CA LEU A 3 -59.05 29.32 46.66
C LEU A 3 -58.81 30.63 47.43
N ALA A 4 -59.90 31.37 47.63
CA ALA A 4 -60.01 32.38 48.67
C ALA A 4 -61.02 31.83 49.67
N ASP A 5 -60.52 31.11 50.67
CA ASP A 5 -61.21 30.91 51.94
C ASP A 5 -60.13 30.86 53.02
N ALA A 6 -59.63 32.05 53.35
CA ALA A 6 -58.85 32.29 54.55
C ALA A 6 -59.81 32.23 55.74
N THR A 7 -59.94 31.04 56.32
CA THR A 7 -60.48 30.91 57.66
C THR A 7 -59.58 31.72 58.61
N SER A 8 -60.16 32.78 59.18
CA SER A 8 -59.62 33.49 60.34
C SER A 8 -59.17 32.45 61.37
N PRO A 9 -57.93 32.47 61.88
CA PRO A 9 -57.51 31.49 62.86
C PRO A 9 -58.35 31.72 64.12
N ALA A 10 -59.18 30.73 64.46
CA ALA A 10 -59.81 30.63 65.76
C ALA A 10 -58.72 30.84 66.81
N ALA A 11 -58.95 31.75 67.77
CA ALA A 11 -57.99 32.04 68.82
C ALA A 11 -57.52 30.72 69.45
N GLU A 12 -56.26 30.33 69.18
CA GLU A 12 -55.66 29.13 69.74
C GLU A 12 -55.71 29.28 71.26
N VAL A 13 -56.64 28.54 71.89
CA VAL A 13 -56.79 28.54 73.33
C VAL A 13 -55.53 27.91 73.91
N ASN A 14 -54.68 28.72 74.53
CA ASN A 14 -53.39 28.24 74.99
C ASN A 14 -53.59 27.20 76.11
N THR A 15 -52.94 26.06 75.98
CA THR A 15 -53.11 24.93 76.91
C THR A 15 -52.02 24.91 77.98
N VAL A 16 -52.42 24.86 79.25
CA VAL A 16 -51.49 24.91 80.40
C VAL A 16 -51.61 23.62 81.23
N LEU A 17 -50.48 23.05 81.61
CA LEU A 17 -50.41 22.01 82.65
C LEU A 17 -50.00 22.67 83.97
N ILE A 18 -50.72 22.38 85.05
CA ILE A 18 -50.37 22.84 86.39
C ILE A 18 -49.73 21.68 87.13
N VAL A 19 -48.56 21.89 87.71
CA VAL A 19 -47.85 20.92 88.54
C VAL A 19 -47.67 21.56 89.91
N GLU A 20 -48.44 21.09 90.88
CA GLU A 20 -48.63 21.73 92.18
C GLU A 20 -49.13 20.67 93.17
N ASP A 21 -48.46 20.48 94.31
CA ASP A 21 -48.84 19.47 95.31
C ASP A 21 -49.99 19.98 96.22
N GLU A 22 -50.05 21.29 96.46
CA GLU A 22 -51.13 21.91 97.22
C GLU A 22 -52.42 22.02 96.38
N ARG A 23 -53.36 21.10 96.62
CA ARG A 23 -54.63 21.03 95.87
C ARG A 23 -55.45 22.32 95.86
N ILE A 24 -55.39 23.12 96.93
CA ILE A 24 -56.09 24.41 97.00
C ILE A 24 -55.46 25.41 96.02
N VAL A 25 -54.13 25.50 95.99
CA VAL A 25 -53.37 26.37 95.09
C VAL A 25 -53.57 25.93 93.63
N ALA A 26 -53.53 24.63 93.37
CA ALA A 26 -53.74 24.08 92.03
C ALA A 26 -55.15 24.42 91.49
N LEU A 27 -56.19 24.31 92.32
CA LEU A 27 -57.57 24.65 91.94
C LEU A 27 -57.76 26.16 91.73
N ASP A 28 -57.13 27.00 92.54
CA ASP A 28 -57.15 28.46 92.40
C ASP A 28 -56.48 28.91 91.09
N LEU A 29 -55.30 28.36 90.79
CA LEU A 29 -54.62 28.57 89.51
C LEU A 29 -55.45 28.07 88.33
N GLN A 30 -56.12 26.92 88.48
CA GLN A 30 -57.00 26.40 87.44
C GLN A 30 -58.18 27.33 87.16
N GLN A 31 -58.87 27.80 88.19
CA GLN A 31 -59.98 28.74 88.05
C GLN A 31 -59.52 30.06 87.44
N THR A 32 -58.38 30.59 87.92
CA THR A 32 -57.81 31.85 87.43
C THR A 32 -57.41 31.74 85.96
N LEU A 33 -56.69 30.69 85.57
CA LEU A 33 -56.29 30.46 84.18
C LEU A 33 -57.50 30.23 83.27
N THR A 34 -58.50 29.47 83.72
CA THR A 34 -59.74 29.23 82.96
C THR A 34 -60.51 30.53 82.76
N GLY A 35 -60.60 31.37 83.79
CA GLY A 35 -61.22 32.70 83.71
C GLY A 35 -60.47 33.68 82.79
N LEU A 36 -59.16 33.49 82.63
CA LEU A 36 -58.32 34.23 81.69
C LEU A 36 -58.37 33.68 80.25
N GLY A 37 -59.12 32.61 80.00
CA GLY A 37 -59.28 32.01 78.67
C GLY A 37 -58.21 30.98 78.30
N TYR A 38 -57.44 30.46 79.26
CA TYR A 38 -56.53 29.33 79.06
C TYR A 38 -57.24 28.00 79.30
N ARG A 39 -56.84 26.95 78.58
CA ARG A 39 -57.35 25.60 78.81
C ARG A 39 -56.38 24.82 79.69
N VAL A 40 -56.79 24.51 80.92
CA VAL A 40 -55.98 23.69 81.82
C VAL A 40 -56.18 22.22 81.48
N LEU A 41 -55.10 21.53 81.10
CA LEU A 41 -55.13 20.14 80.61
C LEU A 41 -55.23 19.11 81.74
N GLY A 42 -54.73 19.48 82.91
CA GLY A 42 -54.72 18.62 84.10
C GLY A 42 -53.91 19.27 85.21
N MET A 43 -53.90 18.62 86.37
CA MET A 43 -53.09 18.97 87.52
C MET A 43 -52.26 17.74 87.89
N ALA A 44 -50.96 17.90 88.06
CA ALA A 44 -50.06 16.84 88.52
C ALA A 44 -49.49 17.21 89.89
N THR A 45 -49.36 16.24 90.80
CA THR A 45 -48.88 16.49 92.16
C THR A 45 -47.48 15.93 92.44
N SER A 46 -46.84 15.29 91.46
CA SER A 46 -45.50 14.70 91.59
C SER A 46 -44.68 14.83 90.32
N GLN A 47 -43.36 14.65 90.43
CA GLN A 47 -42.42 14.67 89.30
C GLN A 47 -42.77 13.63 88.22
N GLU A 48 -43.06 12.38 88.61
CA GLU A 48 -43.44 11.31 87.67
C GLU A 48 -44.76 11.62 86.96
N GLU A 49 -45.75 12.15 87.69
CA GLU A 49 -47.04 12.51 87.12
C GLU A 49 -46.93 13.71 86.19
N ALA A 50 -46.10 14.69 86.52
CA ALA A 50 -45.81 15.85 85.68
C ALA A 50 -45.21 15.43 84.33
N LEU A 51 -44.22 14.54 84.33
CA LEU A 51 -43.62 14.01 83.10
C LEU A 51 -44.64 13.20 82.29
N ARG A 52 -45.39 12.30 82.95
CA ARG A 52 -46.43 11.48 82.30
C ARG A 52 -47.50 12.34 81.64
N MET A 53 -48.03 13.33 82.35
CA MET A 53 -49.07 14.24 81.87
C MET A 53 -48.56 15.15 80.74
N THR A 54 -47.30 15.59 80.83
CA THR A 54 -46.67 16.40 79.78
C THR A 54 -46.53 15.60 78.48
N LEU A 55 -46.11 14.33 78.55
CA LEU A 55 -46.02 13.46 77.39
C LEU A 55 -47.39 13.10 76.81
N LEU A 56 -48.38 12.85 77.68
CA LEU A 56 -49.73 12.43 77.27
C LEU A 56 -50.52 13.57 76.63
N HIS A 57 -50.49 14.76 77.22
CA HIS A 57 -51.36 15.87 76.82
C HIS A 57 -50.65 16.97 76.03
N ARG A 58 -49.32 16.97 75.97
CA ARG A 58 -48.48 17.96 75.26
C ARG A 58 -48.93 19.41 75.52
N PRO A 59 -48.83 19.91 76.76
CA PRO A 59 -49.14 21.29 77.09
C PRO A 59 -48.29 22.26 76.29
N GLN A 60 -48.81 23.48 76.10
CA GLN A 60 -48.06 24.59 75.49
C GLN A 60 -47.27 25.38 76.52
N LEU A 61 -47.60 25.25 77.81
CA LEU A 61 -46.85 25.81 78.94
C LEU A 61 -47.07 24.95 80.18
N VAL A 62 -46.04 24.82 81.01
CA VAL A 62 -46.12 24.13 82.30
C VAL A 62 -45.91 25.15 83.41
N LEU A 63 -46.90 25.31 84.30
CA LEU A 63 -46.72 25.95 85.59
C LEU A 63 -46.21 24.89 86.56
N MET A 64 -45.01 25.09 87.09
CA MET A 64 -44.32 24.09 87.89
C MET A 64 -44.02 24.66 89.26
N ASP A 65 -44.63 24.14 90.32
CA ASP A 65 -44.14 24.47 91.65
C ASP A 65 -42.75 23.87 91.88
N ILE A 66 -41.87 24.67 92.47
CA ILE A 66 -40.49 24.28 92.70
C ILE A 66 -40.41 23.14 93.74
N ASN A 67 -41.29 23.15 94.74
CA ASN A 67 -41.29 22.16 95.81
C ASN A 67 -42.59 21.37 95.83
N LEU A 68 -42.58 20.15 95.30
CA LEU A 68 -43.77 19.29 95.22
C LEU A 68 -43.97 18.42 96.48
N GLY A 69 -43.37 18.82 97.61
CA GLY A 69 -43.46 18.11 98.88
C GLY A 69 -43.04 16.63 98.78
N PRO A 70 -43.89 15.66 99.17
CA PRO A 70 -43.59 14.23 99.03
C PRO A 70 -43.56 13.74 97.57
N GLY A 71 -43.98 14.57 96.60
CA GLY A 71 -44.01 14.30 95.17
C GLY A 71 -42.70 14.57 94.42
N GLY A 72 -41.68 15.13 95.07
CA GLY A 72 -40.34 15.34 94.50
C GLY A 72 -39.94 16.82 94.33
N ASP A 73 -38.89 17.06 93.54
CA ASP A 73 -38.36 18.40 93.24
C ASP A 73 -38.85 18.88 91.87
N GLY A 74 -39.56 20.01 91.84
CA GLY A 74 -40.09 20.59 90.60
C GLY A 74 -39.00 21.03 89.62
N ILE A 75 -37.80 21.39 90.09
CA ILE A 75 -36.66 21.72 89.22
C ILE A 75 -36.16 20.46 88.51
N ALA A 76 -36.12 19.32 89.20
CA ALA A 76 -35.76 18.04 88.59
C ALA A 76 -36.83 17.60 87.57
N ALA A 77 -38.12 17.75 87.91
CA ALA A 77 -39.22 17.50 86.99
C ALA A 77 -39.14 18.37 85.73
N ALA A 78 -38.78 19.65 85.87
CA ALA A 78 -38.59 20.55 84.73
C ALA A 78 -37.41 20.15 83.84
N ALA A 79 -36.30 19.68 84.41
CA ALA A 79 -35.16 19.17 83.66
C ALA A 79 -35.53 17.90 82.87
N ASP A 80 -36.28 16.97 83.50
CA ASP A 80 -36.77 15.77 82.84
C ASP A 80 -37.73 16.10 81.69
N ILE A 81 -38.64 17.06 81.90
CA ILE A 81 -39.57 17.53 80.86
C ILE A 81 -38.80 18.14 79.68
N ASN A 82 -37.88 19.07 79.92
CA ASN A 82 -37.08 19.70 78.85
C ASN A 82 -36.21 18.68 78.09
N GLY A 83 -35.82 17.58 78.73
CA GLY A 83 -35.09 16.49 78.08
C GLY A 83 -35.91 15.71 77.05
N VAL A 84 -37.25 15.74 77.13
CA VAL A 84 -38.13 14.93 76.27
C VAL A 84 -39.09 15.78 75.42
N LEU A 85 -39.48 16.96 75.90
CA LEU A 85 -40.38 17.87 75.21
C LEU A 85 -39.92 19.32 75.40
N ASP A 86 -39.76 20.04 74.28
CA ASP A 86 -39.44 21.47 74.29
C ASP A 86 -40.72 22.27 74.60
N VAL A 87 -40.95 22.58 75.88
CA VAL A 87 -42.12 23.31 76.38
C VAL A 87 -41.69 24.40 77.35
N PRO A 88 -42.25 25.63 77.28
CA PRO A 88 -41.89 26.67 78.23
C PRO A 88 -42.40 26.34 79.63
N ILE A 89 -41.48 26.36 80.60
CA ILE A 89 -41.75 26.12 82.02
C ILE A 89 -41.68 27.45 82.77
N VAL A 90 -42.72 27.74 83.55
CA VAL A 90 -42.77 28.87 84.48
C VAL A 90 -42.86 28.32 85.89
N PHE A 91 -41.90 28.68 86.73
CA PHE A 91 -41.83 28.17 88.10
C PHE A 91 -42.72 28.96 89.05
N LEU A 92 -43.46 28.27 89.93
CA LEU A 92 -44.14 28.83 91.09
C LEU A 92 -43.22 28.69 92.30
N THR A 93 -43.11 29.72 93.13
CA THR A 93 -42.28 29.69 94.34
C THR A 93 -42.98 30.33 95.53
N ALA A 94 -42.86 29.74 96.73
CA ALA A 94 -43.37 30.33 97.97
C ALA A 94 -42.45 31.42 98.54
N TYR A 95 -41.16 31.44 98.18
CA TYR A 95 -40.16 32.40 98.66
C TYR A 95 -39.12 32.74 97.58
N ALA A 96 -38.68 34.00 97.52
CA ALA A 96 -37.60 34.45 96.65
C ALA A 96 -36.22 34.14 97.25
N ASP A 97 -35.94 32.87 97.54
CA ASP A 97 -34.61 32.45 98.00
C ASP A 97 -33.63 32.34 96.81
N ASN A 98 -32.49 33.04 96.90
CA ASN A 98 -31.52 33.15 95.81
C ASN A 98 -30.90 31.79 95.42
N ASP A 99 -30.77 30.86 96.36
CA ASP A 99 -30.19 29.54 96.08
C ASP A 99 -31.13 28.66 95.23
N ILE A 100 -32.44 28.77 95.46
CA ILE A 100 -33.47 28.07 94.69
C ILE A 100 -33.55 28.64 93.26
N LEU A 101 -33.50 29.97 93.11
CA LEU A 101 -33.46 30.63 91.80
C LEU A 101 -32.19 30.30 91.00
N ARG A 102 -31.04 30.16 91.65
CA ARG A 102 -29.78 29.76 90.99
C ARG A 102 -29.81 28.30 90.50
N ARG A 103 -30.42 27.40 91.27
CA ARG A 103 -30.63 26.00 90.86
C ARG A 103 -31.61 25.92 89.67
N ALA A 104 -32.71 26.65 89.72
CA ALA A 104 -33.69 26.71 88.64
C ALA A 104 -33.13 27.37 87.36
N GLY A 105 -32.19 28.31 87.49
CA GLY A 105 -31.54 28.98 86.35
C GLY A 105 -30.82 28.04 85.36
N HIS A 106 -30.36 26.86 85.81
CA HIS A 106 -29.72 25.86 84.93
C HIS A 106 -30.69 25.20 83.96
N VAL A 107 -32.00 25.25 84.24
CA VAL A 107 -33.08 24.72 83.39
C VAL A 107 -33.64 25.81 82.46
N ALA A 108 -33.02 27.00 82.44
CA ALA A 108 -33.37 28.16 81.62
C ALA A 108 -34.90 28.45 81.56
N PRO A 109 -35.58 28.63 82.70
CA PRO A 109 -37.03 28.77 82.73
C PRO A 109 -37.53 30.03 82.01
N HIS A 110 -38.77 29.93 81.56
CA HIS A 110 -39.41 30.98 80.77
C HIS A 110 -40.00 32.10 81.62
N GLY A 111 -40.13 31.89 82.93
CA GLY A 111 -40.54 32.88 83.93
C GLY A 111 -40.62 32.31 85.34
N TYR A 112 -40.90 33.18 86.32
CA TYR A 112 -41.12 32.83 87.73
C TYR A 112 -42.35 33.58 88.28
N LEU A 113 -43.09 32.96 89.19
CA LEU A 113 -44.26 33.53 89.90
C LEU A 113 -44.18 33.22 91.40
N VAL A 114 -44.53 34.19 92.25
CA VAL A 114 -44.48 34.05 93.71
C VAL A 114 -45.89 33.81 94.28
N LYS A 115 -46.05 32.87 95.23
CA LYS A 115 -47.32 32.57 95.91
C LYS A 115 -47.58 33.58 97.07
N PRO A 116 -48.83 34.04 97.31
CA PRO A 116 -50.05 33.76 96.56
C PRO A 116 -50.08 34.50 95.22
N VAL A 117 -50.42 33.77 94.15
CA VAL A 117 -50.31 34.25 92.77
C VAL A 117 -51.43 35.23 92.44
N GLN A 118 -51.09 36.45 92.04
CA GLN A 118 -52.08 37.43 91.58
C GLN A 118 -52.46 37.20 90.12
N GLN A 119 -53.77 37.33 89.79
CA GLN A 119 -54.30 37.11 88.44
C GLN A 119 -53.57 37.94 87.35
N ARG A 120 -53.21 39.20 87.64
CA ARG A 120 -52.52 40.08 86.67
C ARG A 120 -51.10 39.60 86.38
N GLU A 121 -50.37 39.16 87.41
CA GLU A 121 -48.99 38.68 87.28
C GLU A 121 -48.94 37.35 86.55
N LEU A 122 -49.85 36.42 86.90
CA LEU A 122 -50.01 35.14 86.22
C LEU A 122 -50.23 35.32 84.71
N HIS A 123 -51.15 36.21 84.33
CA HIS A 123 -51.43 36.47 82.93
C HIS A 123 -50.20 37.01 82.17
N ALA A 124 -49.50 38.00 82.73
CA ALA A 124 -48.34 38.62 82.08
C ALA A 124 -47.17 37.63 81.90
N VAL A 125 -46.84 36.85 82.94
CA VAL A 125 -45.72 35.90 82.89
C VAL A 125 -46.00 34.77 81.91
N VAL A 126 -47.21 34.22 81.90
CA VAL A 126 -47.61 33.16 80.95
C VAL A 126 -47.56 33.67 79.50
N GLN A 127 -48.04 34.90 79.23
CA GLN A 127 -47.95 35.53 77.90
C GLN A 127 -46.51 35.72 77.44
N MET A 128 -45.64 36.29 78.28
CA MET A 128 -44.24 36.54 77.92
C MET A 128 -43.45 35.24 77.73
N ALA A 129 -43.70 34.23 78.56
CA ALA A 129 -43.09 32.91 78.44
C ALA A 129 -43.41 32.26 77.07
N LEU A 130 -44.69 32.25 76.69
CA LEU A 130 -45.15 31.75 75.39
C LEU A 130 -44.57 32.57 74.22
N ALA A 131 -44.53 33.90 74.32
CA ALA A 131 -44.01 34.76 73.27
C ALA A 131 -42.49 34.56 73.04
N ARG A 132 -41.70 34.50 74.12
CA ARG A 132 -40.25 34.28 74.05
C ARG A 132 -39.90 32.91 73.49
N PHE A 133 -40.64 31.88 73.90
CA PHE A 133 -40.49 30.53 73.37
C PHE A 133 -40.78 30.48 71.86
N ARG A 134 -41.89 31.08 71.41
CA ARG A 134 -42.26 31.16 69.98
C ARG A 134 -41.19 31.88 69.15
N ALA A 135 -40.60 32.96 69.65
CA ALA A 135 -39.56 33.72 68.94
C ALA A 135 -38.26 32.92 68.77
N SER A 136 -37.76 32.29 69.85
CA SER A 136 -36.55 31.46 69.82
C SER A 136 -36.74 30.24 68.90
N HIS A 137 -37.86 29.53 69.07
CA HIS A 137 -38.16 28.35 68.26
C HIS A 137 -38.45 28.70 66.79
N GLY A 138 -39.02 29.89 66.54
CA GLY A 138 -39.22 30.43 65.19
C GLY A 138 -37.90 30.67 64.46
N ARG A 139 -36.92 31.28 65.13
CA ARG A 139 -35.57 31.49 64.57
C ARG A 139 -34.86 30.18 64.28
N MET A 140 -34.83 29.24 65.23
CA MET A 140 -34.19 27.93 65.03
C MET A 140 -34.83 27.15 63.87
N ARG A 141 -36.17 27.23 63.72
CA ARG A 141 -36.87 26.62 62.58
C ARG A 141 -36.48 27.27 61.25
N ALA A 142 -36.35 28.60 61.21
CA ALA A 142 -35.96 29.32 60.00
C ALA A 142 -34.51 28.96 59.58
N GLU A 143 -33.55 29.00 60.51
CA GLU A 143 -32.16 28.61 60.27
C GLU A 143 -32.06 27.14 59.82
N ARG A 144 -32.76 26.23 60.49
CA ARG A 144 -32.79 24.81 60.11
C ARG A 144 -33.43 24.59 58.74
N ARG A 145 -34.48 25.34 58.41
CA ARG A 145 -35.15 25.24 57.11
C ARG A 145 -34.26 25.75 55.98
N LEU A 146 -33.54 26.85 56.20
CA LEU A 146 -32.54 27.36 55.25
C LEU A 146 -31.44 26.32 55.03
N TRP A 147 -30.90 25.74 56.10
CA TRP A 147 -29.87 24.70 56.00
C TRP A 147 -30.36 23.47 55.22
N LEU A 148 -31.57 22.97 55.52
CA LEU A 148 -32.16 21.84 54.80
C LEU A 148 -32.42 22.16 53.32
N ALA A 149 -32.80 23.41 53.01
CA ALA A 149 -33.01 23.84 51.63
C ALA A 149 -31.68 23.82 50.84
N LEU A 150 -30.62 24.42 51.39
CA LEU A 150 -29.27 24.42 50.79
C LEU A 150 -28.72 22.99 50.63
N ASP A 151 -28.89 22.14 51.64
CA ASP A 151 -28.46 20.73 51.62
C ASP A 151 -29.19 19.92 50.55
N SER A 152 -30.52 20.01 50.49
CA SER A 152 -31.33 19.29 49.49
C SER A 152 -31.05 19.76 48.06
N ALA A 153 -30.72 21.03 47.87
CA ALA A 153 -30.37 21.61 46.57
C ALA A 153 -28.89 21.39 46.19
N ARG A 154 -28.08 20.82 47.11
CA ARG A 154 -26.61 20.72 46.99
C ARG A 154 -25.98 22.07 46.62
N MET A 155 -26.39 23.11 47.32
CA MET A 155 -25.89 24.47 47.14
C MET A 155 -25.03 24.89 48.33
N SER A 156 -24.10 25.81 48.07
CA SER A 156 -23.41 26.56 49.10
C SER A 156 -23.86 28.00 49.14
N MET A 157 -23.92 28.56 50.33
CA MET A 157 -24.00 29.99 50.56
C MET A 157 -22.57 30.52 50.74
N ILE A 158 -22.24 31.59 50.02
CA ILE A 158 -20.97 32.29 50.10
C ILE A 158 -21.27 33.70 50.63
N THR A 159 -20.62 34.07 51.72
CA THR A 159 -20.78 35.39 52.34
C THR A 159 -19.42 36.05 52.49
N LEU A 160 -19.31 37.32 52.11
CA LEU A 160 -18.19 38.18 52.46
C LEU A 160 -18.71 39.30 53.37
N PRO A 161 -18.52 39.20 54.69
CA PRO A 161 -18.97 40.20 55.64
C PRO A 161 -18.34 41.57 55.42
N ALA A 162 -19.04 42.63 55.83
CA ALA A 162 -18.54 44.00 55.72
C ALA A 162 -17.24 44.21 56.51
N GLY A 163 -16.23 44.78 55.84
CA GLY A 163 -14.96 45.13 56.48
C GLY A 163 -14.04 43.95 56.80
N THR A 164 -14.34 42.75 56.30
CA THR A 164 -13.46 41.57 56.38
C THR A 164 -12.96 41.19 54.99
N ASP A 165 -11.79 40.55 54.93
CA ASP A 165 -11.24 39.93 53.71
C ASP A 165 -11.39 38.40 53.76
N LEU A 166 -12.39 37.93 54.50
CA LEU A 166 -12.63 36.51 54.78
C LEU A 166 -13.96 36.08 54.18
N VAL A 167 -13.87 35.24 53.15
CA VAL A 167 -15.02 34.59 52.52
C VAL A 167 -15.46 33.44 53.42
N GLU A 168 -16.72 33.47 53.83
CA GLU A 168 -17.39 32.41 54.57
C GLU A 168 -18.20 31.55 53.60
N VAL A 169 -18.04 30.22 53.68
CA VAL A 169 -18.77 29.27 52.85
C VAL A 169 -19.48 28.25 53.75
N ASP A 170 -20.79 28.16 53.58
CA ASP A 170 -21.66 27.22 54.26
C ASP A 170 -22.41 26.34 53.25
N GLY A 171 -22.61 25.05 53.54
CA GLY A 171 -23.33 24.13 52.64
C GLY A 171 -22.39 23.29 51.76
N HIS A 172 -22.89 22.84 50.60
CA HIS A 172 -22.19 21.88 49.73
C HIS A 172 -21.21 22.54 48.77
N PHE A 173 -19.97 22.74 49.23
CA PHE A 173 -18.91 23.31 48.42
C PHE A 173 -18.00 22.21 47.88
N ALA A 174 -18.46 21.58 46.80
CA ALA A 174 -17.80 20.45 46.13
C ALA A 174 -16.29 20.64 45.84
N PRO A 175 -15.78 21.85 45.57
CA PRO A 175 -14.35 22.02 45.36
C PRO A 175 -13.44 21.80 46.56
N VAL A 176 -14.00 21.78 47.78
CA VAL A 176 -13.25 21.61 49.03
C VAL A 176 -13.66 20.32 49.74
N ALA A 177 -14.94 19.97 49.74
CA ALA A 177 -15.41 18.72 50.35
C ALA A 177 -16.72 18.22 49.73
N ASP A 178 -16.90 16.90 49.73
CA ASP A 178 -18.14 16.23 49.34
C ASP A 178 -19.24 16.26 50.43
N ALA A 179 -18.88 16.67 51.65
CA ALA A 179 -19.79 16.80 52.78
C ALA A 179 -20.15 18.28 53.03
N PRO A 180 -21.34 18.59 53.56
CA PRO A 180 -21.74 19.97 53.81
C PRO A 180 -20.83 20.61 54.85
N LEU A 181 -20.25 21.75 54.48
CA LEU A 181 -19.35 22.52 55.30
C LEU A 181 -20.17 23.49 56.19
N ARG A 182 -19.65 23.75 57.39
CA ARG A 182 -20.16 24.81 58.28
C ARG A 182 -19.01 25.70 58.70
N GLY A 183 -19.09 26.97 58.35
CA GLY A 183 -18.14 28.00 58.70
C GLY A 183 -16.77 27.84 58.07
N LEU A 184 -16.67 27.35 56.82
CA LEU A 184 -15.40 27.40 56.09
C LEU A 184 -15.03 28.86 55.87
N ARG A 185 -13.83 29.27 56.29
CA ARG A 185 -13.33 30.63 56.12
C ARG A 185 -12.03 30.62 55.34
N MET A 186 -11.95 31.41 54.28
CA MET A 186 -10.71 31.58 53.50
C MET A 186 -10.50 33.04 53.10
N PRO A 187 -9.26 33.49 52.92
CA PRO A 187 -8.96 34.82 52.40
C PRO A 187 -9.57 35.04 51.01
N LEU A 188 -10.08 36.24 50.73
CA LEU A 188 -10.63 36.57 49.42
C LEU A 188 -9.62 36.38 48.29
N ALA A 189 -8.34 36.70 48.53
CA ALA A 189 -7.26 36.51 47.56
C ALA A 189 -7.07 35.03 47.18
N GLU A 190 -7.20 34.11 48.15
CA GLU A 190 -7.13 32.67 47.94
C GLU A 190 -8.35 32.20 47.13
N PHE A 191 -9.55 32.62 47.53
CA PHE A 191 -10.80 32.31 46.81
C PHE A 191 -10.75 32.76 45.34
N LEU A 192 -10.31 33.99 45.07
CA LEU A 192 -10.14 34.51 43.71
C LEU A 192 -9.08 33.74 42.93
N GLY A 193 -8.01 33.28 43.58
CA GLY A 193 -6.91 32.52 42.97
C GLY A 193 -7.36 31.22 42.29
N HIS A 194 -8.47 30.64 42.74
CA HIS A 194 -9.04 29.42 42.16
C HIS A 194 -9.96 29.66 40.95
N LEU A 195 -10.34 30.91 40.69
CA LEU A 195 -11.22 31.29 39.59
C LEU A 195 -10.43 31.67 38.33
N SER A 196 -11.06 31.53 37.16
CA SER A 196 -10.49 32.06 35.90
C SER A 196 -10.30 33.58 35.95
N ARG A 197 -9.34 34.11 35.16
CA ARG A 197 -9.08 35.56 35.10
C ARG A 197 -10.31 36.40 34.75
N GLU A 198 -11.18 35.87 33.90
CA GLU A 198 -12.44 36.52 33.53
C GLU A 198 -13.42 36.56 34.71
N ALA A 199 -13.60 35.44 35.42
CA ALA A 199 -14.44 35.38 36.61
C ALA A 199 -13.92 36.28 37.74
N GLN A 200 -12.60 36.32 37.96
CA GLN A 200 -11.98 37.23 38.94
C GLN A 200 -12.33 38.71 38.69
N ALA A 201 -12.31 39.15 37.43
CA ALA A 201 -12.63 40.52 37.06
C ALA A 201 -14.11 40.87 37.28
N GLN A 202 -15.01 39.89 37.17
CA GLN A 202 -16.44 40.08 37.44
C GLN A 202 -16.72 40.13 38.95
N VAL A 203 -16.09 39.26 39.75
CA VAL A 203 -16.21 39.29 41.22
C VAL A 203 -15.66 40.60 41.79
N ARG A 204 -14.53 41.11 41.29
CA ARG A 204 -13.98 42.40 41.72
C ARG A 204 -14.93 43.57 41.43
N ARG A 205 -15.56 43.59 40.24
CA ARG A 205 -16.57 44.61 39.91
C ARG A 205 -17.75 44.59 40.88
N LEU A 206 -18.25 43.42 41.26
CA LEU A 206 -19.29 43.30 42.28
C LEU A 206 -18.87 43.92 43.62
N LEU A 207 -17.60 43.73 44.02
CA LEU A 207 -17.07 44.28 45.27
C LEU A 207 -16.86 45.79 45.23
N ASP A 208 -16.41 46.33 44.10
CA ASP A 208 -16.08 47.74 43.94
C ASP A 208 -17.32 48.62 43.64
N GLU A 209 -18.21 48.13 42.77
CA GLU A 209 -19.35 48.89 42.23
C GLU A 209 -20.70 48.49 42.87
N GLY A 210 -20.75 47.34 43.56
CA GLY A 210 -21.99 46.73 44.04
C GLY A 210 -22.84 46.12 42.92
N GLY A 211 -24.05 45.67 43.26
CA GLY A 211 -25.01 45.10 42.30
C GLY A 211 -25.20 43.58 42.41
N ASP A 212 -25.62 42.95 41.31
CA ASP A 212 -25.87 41.51 41.20
C ASP A 212 -24.89 40.88 40.19
N LEU A 213 -24.48 39.65 40.48
CA LEU A 213 -23.54 38.87 39.69
C LEU A 213 -24.11 37.49 39.42
N HIS A 214 -24.19 37.10 38.15
CA HIS A 214 -24.47 35.74 37.73
C HIS A 214 -23.36 35.30 36.78
N LEU A 215 -22.66 34.22 37.12
CA LEU A 215 -21.55 33.72 36.32
C LEU A 215 -21.45 32.19 36.39
N LEU A 216 -20.99 31.62 35.28
CA LEU A 216 -20.51 30.25 35.21
C LEU A 216 -18.98 30.28 35.31
N ALA A 217 -18.44 29.90 36.46
CA ALA A 217 -17.02 29.95 36.77
C ALA A 217 -16.35 28.60 36.58
N ARG A 218 -15.15 28.65 36.03
CA ARG A 218 -14.19 27.55 36.15
C ARG A 218 -13.47 27.67 37.48
N TRP A 219 -13.53 26.64 38.30
CA TRP A 219 -12.81 26.52 39.57
C TRP A 219 -11.67 25.49 39.47
N GLN A 220 -10.51 25.82 40.02
CA GLN A 220 -9.36 24.93 40.07
C GLN A 220 -8.53 25.14 41.36
N SER A 221 -8.55 24.14 42.25
CA SER A 221 -7.88 24.19 43.57
C SER A 221 -6.34 24.08 43.52
N GLY A 222 -5.75 23.88 42.34
CA GLY A 222 -4.31 23.80 42.08
C GLY A 222 -3.99 23.38 40.64
N GLU A 223 -2.76 23.57 40.14
CA GLU A 223 -2.40 23.33 38.73
C GLU A 223 -2.74 21.92 38.21
N THR A 224 -2.72 20.91 39.08
CA THR A 224 -2.99 19.50 38.76
C THR A 224 -4.39 19.02 39.16
N ALA A 225 -5.19 19.84 39.84
CA ALA A 225 -6.53 19.48 40.28
C ALA A 225 -7.52 19.45 39.08
N PRO A 226 -8.51 18.54 39.09
CA PRO A 226 -9.55 18.50 38.05
C PRO A 226 -10.32 19.82 38.04
N VAL A 227 -10.67 20.25 36.83
CA VAL A 227 -11.44 21.47 36.61
C VAL A 227 -12.90 21.22 36.97
N GLN A 228 -13.46 22.08 37.82
CA GLN A 228 -14.87 22.09 38.17
C GLN A 228 -15.57 23.31 37.59
N TRP A 229 -16.87 23.18 37.32
CA TRP A 229 -17.73 24.25 36.88
C TRP A 229 -18.72 24.63 37.97
N LEU A 230 -18.70 25.89 38.36
CA LEU A 230 -19.56 26.47 39.39
C LEU A 230 -20.50 27.49 38.77
N GLU A 231 -21.80 27.30 38.97
CA GLU A 231 -22.80 28.35 38.73
C GLU A 231 -22.89 29.20 40.00
N VAL A 232 -22.62 30.50 39.89
CA VAL A 232 -22.55 31.42 41.03
C VAL A 232 -23.52 32.58 40.82
N HIS A 233 -24.35 32.82 41.83
CA HIS A 233 -25.20 34.00 41.94
C HIS A 233 -24.83 34.76 43.20
N ALA A 234 -24.37 36.00 43.10
CA ALA A 234 -23.99 36.81 44.25
C ALA A 234 -24.54 38.23 44.14
N SER A 235 -24.83 38.86 45.27
CA SER A 235 -25.37 40.23 45.34
C SER A 235 -24.73 41.00 46.48
N PHE A 236 -24.53 42.31 46.28
CA PHE A 236 -24.10 43.21 47.34
C PHE A 236 -25.30 43.72 48.14
N VAL A 237 -25.34 43.40 49.44
CA VAL A 237 -26.43 43.77 50.34
C VAL A 237 -26.07 45.09 51.03
N ALA A 238 -26.56 46.20 50.46
CA ALA A 238 -26.22 47.56 50.93
C ALA A 238 -26.56 47.83 52.40
N THR A 239 -27.60 47.20 52.95
CA THR A 239 -28.00 47.35 54.37
C THR A 239 -27.01 46.73 55.35
N GLU A 240 -26.26 45.72 54.91
CA GLU A 240 -25.30 44.99 55.74
C GLU A 240 -23.85 45.23 55.32
N GLY A 241 -23.62 45.90 54.19
CA GLY A 241 -22.28 46.15 53.62
C GLY A 241 -21.55 44.88 53.20
N ALA A 242 -22.27 43.77 53.01
CA ALA A 242 -21.74 42.43 52.78
C ALA A 242 -22.14 41.91 51.39
N VAL A 243 -21.34 41.02 50.81
CA VAL A 243 -21.75 40.25 49.62
C VAL A 243 -22.31 38.91 50.07
N VAL A 244 -23.50 38.57 49.58
CA VAL A 244 -24.12 37.26 49.83
C VAL A 244 -24.43 36.62 48.49
N GLY A 245 -24.03 35.37 48.34
CA GLY A 245 -24.28 34.59 47.14
C GLY A 245 -24.54 33.12 47.42
N MET A 246 -24.94 32.43 46.36
CA MET A 246 -25.08 30.99 46.30
C MET A 246 -24.23 30.45 45.16
N CYS A 247 -23.68 29.25 45.35
CA CYS A 247 -23.02 28.53 44.27
C CYS A 247 -23.44 27.07 44.21
N ARG A 248 -23.36 26.50 43.00
CA ARG A 248 -23.71 25.11 42.70
C ARG A 248 -22.70 24.51 41.74
N ASP A 249 -22.31 23.26 41.98
CA ASP A 249 -21.49 22.48 41.04
C ASP A 249 -22.35 21.98 39.86
N VAL A 250 -21.97 22.34 38.64
CA VAL A 250 -22.61 21.96 37.38
C VAL A 250 -21.66 21.20 36.43
N THR A 251 -20.54 20.69 36.95
CA THR A 251 -19.49 20.01 36.17
C THR A 251 -20.04 18.85 35.32
N ARG A 252 -20.86 17.98 35.93
CA ARG A 252 -21.46 16.82 35.23
C ARG A 252 -22.36 17.24 34.07
N GLN A 253 -23.13 18.32 34.24
CA GLN A 253 -24.04 18.81 33.22
C GLN A 253 -23.26 19.34 32.01
N VAL A 254 -22.22 20.14 32.25
CA VAL A 254 -21.36 20.66 31.19
C VAL A 254 -20.65 19.53 30.43
N GLN A 255 -20.15 18.51 31.13
CA GLN A 255 -19.52 17.35 30.50
C GLN A 255 -20.50 16.56 29.61
N GLN A 256 -21.71 16.29 30.10
CA GLN A 256 -22.75 15.59 29.33
C GLN A 256 -23.17 16.36 28.07
N GLU A 257 -23.26 17.69 28.15
CA GLU A 257 -23.58 18.51 27.00
C GLU A 257 -22.47 18.47 25.94
N ASP A 258 -21.21 18.48 26.36
CA ASP A 258 -20.07 18.39 25.44
C ASP A 258 -19.97 17.02 24.78
N GLU A 259 -20.17 15.93 25.52
CA GLU A 259 -20.24 14.57 24.96
C GLU A 259 -21.32 14.43 23.89
N LEU A 260 -22.53 14.96 24.15
CA LEU A 260 -23.62 14.98 23.17
C LEU A 260 -23.27 15.78 21.93
N ARG A 261 -22.60 16.93 22.09
CA ARG A 261 -22.13 17.76 20.99
C ARG A 261 -21.09 17.02 20.14
N GLN A 262 -20.13 16.36 20.77
CA GLN A 262 -19.10 15.58 20.07
C GLN A 262 -19.71 14.43 19.26
N ALA A 263 -20.65 13.68 19.84
CA ALA A 263 -21.35 12.61 19.14
C ALA A 263 -22.14 13.12 17.92
N ALA A 264 -22.79 14.29 18.03
CA ALA A 264 -23.51 14.92 16.92
C ALA A 264 -22.56 15.33 15.78
N VAL A 265 -21.38 15.86 16.10
CA VAL A 265 -20.36 16.22 15.10
C VAL A 265 -19.89 14.98 14.35
N VAL A 266 -19.56 13.88 15.06
CA VAL A 266 -19.15 12.62 14.43
C VAL A 266 -20.21 12.10 13.47
N PHE A 267 -21.49 12.11 13.88
CA PHE A 267 -22.59 11.68 13.03
C PHE A 267 -22.69 12.53 11.76
N GLU A 268 -22.65 13.86 11.87
CA GLU A 268 -22.77 14.77 10.72
C GLU A 268 -21.53 14.80 9.81
N SER A 269 -20.32 14.56 10.34
CA SER A 269 -19.06 14.65 9.58
C SER A 269 -18.51 13.31 9.07
N ALA A 270 -19.11 12.17 9.44
CA ALA A 270 -18.64 10.86 8.98
C ALA A 270 -18.59 10.78 7.45
N ALA A 271 -17.55 10.10 6.94
CA ALA A 271 -17.38 9.85 5.50
C ALA A 271 -18.33 8.76 5.00
N ASP A 272 -18.54 7.73 5.82
CA ASP A 272 -19.47 6.64 5.53
C ASP A 272 -20.93 7.06 5.71
N ALA A 273 -21.80 6.45 4.91
CA ALA A 273 -23.23 6.67 5.02
C ALA A 273 -23.76 5.96 6.28
N ILE A 274 -24.45 6.70 7.14
CA ILE A 274 -25.05 6.20 8.37
C ILE A 274 -26.57 6.35 8.32
N LEU A 275 -27.29 5.26 8.57
CA LEU A 275 -28.73 5.21 8.80
C LEU A 275 -29.00 4.74 10.22
N ILE A 276 -29.92 5.41 10.92
CA ILE A 276 -30.43 4.97 12.22
C ILE A 276 -31.85 4.45 11.99
N LEU A 277 -32.07 3.19 12.38
CA LEU A 277 -33.33 2.48 12.24
C LEU A 277 -33.98 2.28 13.62
N ASN A 278 -35.30 2.23 13.66
CA ASN A 278 -36.06 1.86 14.85
C ASN A 278 -36.06 0.33 15.09
N ALA A 279 -36.75 -0.12 16.15
CA ALA A 279 -36.85 -1.54 16.50
C ALA A 279 -37.50 -2.39 15.40
N GLU A 280 -38.33 -1.80 14.54
CA GLU A 280 -38.98 -2.43 13.38
C GLU A 280 -38.15 -2.36 12.08
N GLY A 281 -36.93 -1.81 12.12
CA GLY A 281 -36.04 -1.71 10.95
C GLY A 281 -36.37 -0.56 9.99
N ARG A 282 -37.19 0.40 10.40
CA ARG A 282 -37.55 1.59 9.61
C ARG A 282 -36.63 2.76 9.93
N VAL A 283 -36.30 3.56 8.92
CA VAL A 283 -35.37 4.68 9.06
C VAL A 283 -35.96 5.78 9.96
N THR A 284 -35.28 6.06 11.05
CA THR A 284 -35.53 7.20 11.93
C THR A 284 -34.79 8.44 11.42
N THR A 285 -33.52 8.31 11.06
CA THR A 285 -32.69 9.41 10.53
C THR A 285 -31.48 8.89 9.74
N ALA A 286 -30.81 9.80 9.03
CA ALA A 286 -29.62 9.53 8.24
C ALA A 286 -28.61 10.69 8.37
N ASN A 287 -27.32 10.43 8.21
CA ASN A 287 -26.30 11.48 8.16
C ASN A 287 -26.20 12.14 6.76
N PRO A 288 -25.41 13.22 6.55
CA PRO A 288 -25.28 13.83 5.23
C PRO A 288 -24.59 12.93 4.20
N ALA A 289 -23.66 12.08 4.65
CA ALA A 289 -22.92 11.18 3.77
C ALA A 289 -23.84 10.21 3.05
N PHE A 290 -24.87 9.70 3.73
CA PHE A 290 -25.93 8.91 3.12
C PHE A 290 -26.55 9.61 1.90
N SER A 291 -26.93 10.88 2.05
CA SER A 291 -27.56 11.64 0.96
C SER A 291 -26.59 11.95 -0.17
N ARG A 292 -25.31 12.24 0.14
CA ARG A 292 -24.28 12.45 -0.89
C ARG A 292 -24.01 11.17 -1.69
N LEU A 293 -23.95 10.02 -1.02
CA LEU A 293 -23.59 8.76 -1.64
C LEU A 293 -24.73 8.16 -2.49
N THR A 294 -25.96 8.26 -1.99
CA THR A 294 -27.11 7.57 -2.59
C THR A 294 -28.03 8.49 -3.40
N GLY A 295 -27.92 9.81 -3.23
CA GLY A 295 -28.81 10.80 -3.83
C GLY A 295 -30.20 10.89 -3.17
N TRP A 296 -30.49 10.08 -2.15
CA TRP A 296 -31.74 10.14 -1.40
C TRP A 296 -31.69 11.23 -0.32
N GLN A 297 -32.73 12.04 -0.22
CA GLN A 297 -32.83 13.06 0.84
C GLN A 297 -33.38 12.45 2.12
N ARG A 298 -32.92 12.93 3.28
CA ARG A 298 -33.35 12.44 4.60
C ARG A 298 -34.88 12.42 4.76
N ALA A 299 -35.57 13.41 4.20
CA ALA A 299 -37.02 13.52 4.25
C ALA A 299 -37.75 12.43 3.42
N ASP A 300 -37.13 11.94 2.34
CA ASP A 300 -37.73 10.99 1.40
C ASP A 300 -37.65 9.52 1.89
N ILE A 301 -36.83 9.27 2.91
CA ILE A 301 -36.52 7.93 3.43
C ILE A 301 -37.03 7.68 4.85
N ARG A 302 -37.50 8.73 5.55
CA ARG A 302 -38.05 8.60 6.90
C ARG A 302 -39.21 7.60 6.95
N ASP A 303 -39.19 6.73 7.95
CA ASP A 303 -40.16 5.65 8.20
C ASP A 303 -40.22 4.56 7.10
N ARG A 304 -39.28 4.54 6.16
CA ARG A 304 -39.16 3.50 5.12
C ARG A 304 -38.11 2.45 5.50
N HIS A 305 -38.27 1.23 5.00
CA HIS A 305 -37.26 0.17 5.20
C HIS A 305 -36.15 0.27 4.13
N PRO A 306 -34.85 0.10 4.45
CA PRO A 306 -33.76 0.19 3.46
C PRO A 306 -33.95 -0.66 2.20
N ASN A 307 -34.49 -1.88 2.33
CA ASN A 307 -34.82 -2.77 1.20
C ASN A 307 -35.83 -2.17 0.18
N GLU A 308 -36.56 -1.11 0.54
CA GLU A 308 -37.51 -0.46 -0.36
C GLU A 308 -36.86 0.52 -1.35
N PHE A 309 -35.63 0.98 -1.07
CA PHE A 309 -35.01 2.07 -1.86
C PHE A 309 -33.50 1.96 -2.04
N LEU A 310 -32.79 1.24 -1.17
CA LEU A 310 -31.33 1.17 -1.16
C LEU A 310 -30.80 -0.15 -1.75
N HIS A 311 -31.39 -1.30 -1.43
CA HIS A 311 -30.85 -2.61 -1.84
C HIS A 311 -31.45 -3.10 -3.16
N ALA A 312 -30.60 -3.56 -4.08
CA ALA A 312 -31.04 -4.16 -5.33
C ALA A 312 -31.63 -5.56 -5.08
N ARG A 313 -32.84 -5.81 -5.58
CA ARG A 313 -33.47 -7.14 -5.47
C ARG A 313 -32.69 -8.16 -6.32
N ARG A 314 -31.87 -8.99 -5.68
CA ARG A 314 -31.43 -10.29 -6.24
C ARG A 314 -31.97 -11.41 -5.36
N ASP A 315 -32.54 -12.42 -6.00
CA ASP A 315 -33.19 -13.56 -5.35
C ASP A 315 -32.23 -14.46 -4.53
N ALA A 316 -30.90 -14.33 -4.71
CA ALA A 316 -29.91 -15.12 -3.96
C ALA A 316 -29.48 -14.49 -2.62
N ASP A 317 -29.54 -13.16 -2.47
CA ASP A 317 -29.17 -12.44 -1.23
C ASP A 317 -30.37 -12.20 -0.32
N ARG A 318 -31.58 -12.33 -0.88
CA ARG A 318 -32.85 -12.15 -0.17
C ARG A 318 -33.02 -13.19 0.95
N GLU A 319 -32.53 -14.41 0.73
CA GLU A 319 -32.65 -15.51 1.70
C GLU A 319 -31.72 -15.31 2.91
N LEU A 320 -30.54 -14.70 2.72
CA LEU A 320 -29.60 -14.38 3.80
C LEU A 320 -30.07 -13.19 4.66
N LEU A 321 -30.68 -12.17 4.04
CA LEU A 321 -31.20 -10.96 4.70
C LEU A 321 -32.58 -11.13 5.34
N GLU A 322 -33.45 -12.01 4.81
CA GLU A 322 -34.79 -12.24 5.36
C GLU A 322 -34.83 -13.33 6.46
N GLN A 323 -33.84 -14.25 6.52
CA GLN A 323 -33.81 -15.36 7.48
C GLN A 323 -32.88 -15.16 8.69
N THR A 324 -32.02 -14.14 8.68
CA THR A 324 -31.05 -13.91 9.75
C THR A 324 -31.55 -12.79 10.66
N PRO A 325 -31.72 -13.02 11.98
CA PRO A 325 -32.06 -11.96 12.93
C PRO A 325 -31.00 -10.83 12.85
N LEU A 326 -31.43 -9.57 12.85
CA LEU A 326 -30.57 -8.36 12.87
C LEU A 326 -29.59 -8.26 14.06
N ASP A 327 -29.52 -9.30 14.87
CA ASP A 327 -28.76 -9.44 16.09
C ASP A 327 -27.40 -10.14 15.84
N GLU A 328 -27.22 -10.75 14.65
CA GLU A 328 -26.04 -11.53 14.24
C GLU A 328 -25.31 -11.01 12.98
N PHE A 329 -25.68 -9.83 12.47
CA PHE A 329 -24.99 -9.30 11.28
C PHE A 329 -23.58 -8.80 11.62
N GLY A 330 -22.59 -9.57 11.17
CA GLY A 330 -21.30 -9.03 10.77
C GLY A 330 -21.40 -8.23 9.47
N HIS A 331 -20.25 -7.80 8.95
CA HIS A 331 -20.18 -7.05 7.70
C HIS A 331 -20.63 -7.89 6.49
N ALA A 332 -21.33 -7.29 5.53
CA ALA A 332 -21.81 -7.95 4.32
C ALA A 332 -21.54 -7.11 3.05
N GLU A 333 -21.29 -7.77 1.93
CA GLU A 333 -21.29 -7.13 0.61
C GLU A 333 -22.68 -7.18 0.01
N VAL A 334 -23.20 -6.01 -0.37
CA VAL A 334 -24.53 -5.87 -0.98
C VAL A 334 -24.44 -5.04 -2.25
N VAL A 335 -25.41 -5.20 -3.14
CA VAL A 335 -25.55 -4.31 -4.30
C VAL A 335 -26.59 -3.25 -3.98
N CYS A 336 -26.17 -2.00 -3.95
CA CYS A 336 -27.02 -0.86 -3.66
C CYS A 336 -27.47 -0.14 -4.93
N ILE A 337 -28.63 0.51 -4.88
CA ILE A 337 -29.21 1.35 -5.92
C ILE A 337 -29.26 2.79 -5.42
N ARG A 338 -28.76 3.73 -6.25
CA ARG A 338 -28.90 5.17 -6.02
C ARG A 338 -30.27 5.67 -6.50
N ARG A 339 -30.66 6.87 -6.08
CA ARG A 339 -31.93 7.50 -6.51
C ARG A 339 -32.07 7.63 -8.03
N ASP A 340 -30.96 7.76 -8.76
CA ASP A 340 -30.93 7.87 -10.23
C ASP A 340 -31.04 6.51 -10.96
N GLY A 341 -31.10 5.40 -10.21
CA GLY A 341 -31.17 4.04 -10.74
C GLY A 341 -29.80 3.39 -11.01
N SER A 342 -28.68 4.09 -10.82
CA SER A 342 -27.35 3.49 -10.92
C SER A 342 -27.08 2.55 -9.75
N THR A 343 -26.37 1.45 -10.00
CA THR A 343 -25.98 0.47 -8.97
C THR A 343 -24.53 0.63 -8.55
N PHE A 344 -24.22 0.28 -7.31
CA PHE A 344 -22.85 0.17 -6.81
C PHE A 344 -22.71 -0.96 -5.78
N PRO A 345 -21.56 -1.63 -5.70
CA PRO A 345 -21.26 -2.54 -4.59
C PRO A 345 -21.06 -1.74 -3.30
N GLY A 346 -21.86 -2.05 -2.28
CA GLY A 346 -21.78 -1.48 -0.94
C GLY A 346 -21.23 -2.51 0.06
N TRP A 347 -20.36 -2.07 0.95
CA TRP A 347 -19.98 -2.82 2.15
C TRP A 347 -20.86 -2.33 3.30
N GLU A 348 -21.73 -3.18 3.83
CA GLU A 348 -22.75 -2.86 4.82
C GLU A 348 -22.42 -3.48 6.19
N HIS A 349 -22.71 -2.75 7.26
CA HIS A 349 -22.53 -3.21 8.63
C HIS A 349 -23.67 -2.71 9.52
N VAL A 350 -24.21 -3.60 10.35
CA VAL A 350 -25.36 -3.34 11.22
C VAL A 350 -24.92 -3.48 12.68
N ALA A 351 -25.15 -2.46 13.50
CA ALA A 351 -24.90 -2.50 14.94
C ALA A 351 -26.20 -2.26 15.73
N PRO A 352 -26.64 -3.19 16.61
CA PRO A 352 -27.83 -2.98 17.44
C PRO A 352 -27.52 -2.07 18.63
N VAL A 353 -28.45 -1.16 18.94
CA VAL A 353 -28.44 -0.33 20.16
C VAL A 353 -29.46 -0.93 21.13
N ARG A 354 -28.99 -1.27 22.34
CA ARG A 354 -29.79 -1.96 23.37
C ARG A 354 -30.09 -1.04 24.55
N ASP A 355 -31.25 -1.22 25.18
CA ASP A 355 -31.58 -0.61 26.47
C ASP A 355 -30.91 -1.35 27.65
N GLU A 356 -31.11 -0.84 28.87
CA GLU A 356 -30.60 -1.42 30.12
C GLU A 356 -31.13 -2.85 30.39
N GLN A 357 -32.20 -3.27 29.71
CA GLN A 357 -32.81 -4.60 29.83
C GLN A 357 -32.34 -5.54 28.69
N GLY A 358 -31.41 -5.10 27.84
CA GLY A 358 -30.85 -5.85 26.72
C GLY A 358 -31.73 -5.89 25.47
N ARG A 359 -32.85 -5.15 25.44
CA ARG A 359 -33.78 -5.11 24.29
C ARG A 359 -33.29 -4.11 23.26
N ILE A 360 -33.42 -4.46 21.99
CA ILE A 360 -33.01 -3.58 20.88
C ILE A 360 -34.00 -2.42 20.77
N THR A 361 -33.50 -1.19 20.90
CA THR A 361 -34.28 0.04 20.74
C THR A 361 -34.07 0.66 19.36
N GLN A 362 -32.86 0.56 18.83
CA GLN A 362 -32.46 1.11 17.53
C GLN A 362 -31.42 0.22 16.86
N ARG A 363 -31.18 0.43 15.57
CA ARG A 363 -30.07 -0.18 14.83
C ARG A 363 -29.34 0.88 14.03
N VAL A 364 -28.02 0.85 14.06
CA VAL A 364 -27.17 1.73 13.26
C VAL A 364 -26.67 0.93 12.07
N LEU A 365 -26.99 1.40 10.88
CA LEU A 365 -26.54 0.82 9.63
C LEU A 365 -25.50 1.75 9.00
N THR A 366 -24.31 1.23 8.76
CA THR A 366 -23.21 1.94 8.11
C THR A 366 -22.89 1.27 6.79
N PHE A 367 -22.70 2.03 5.72
CA PHE A 367 -22.28 1.45 4.45
C PHE A 367 -21.38 2.37 3.60
N THR A 368 -20.49 1.73 2.85
CA THR A 368 -19.42 2.38 2.07
C THR A 368 -19.41 1.85 0.63
N ASP A 369 -19.19 2.73 -0.35
CA ASP A 369 -19.04 2.33 -1.76
C ASP A 369 -17.64 1.75 -2.02
N ILE A 370 -17.59 0.47 -2.37
CA ILE A 370 -16.34 -0.26 -2.65
C ILE A 370 -16.05 -0.37 -4.16
N SER A 371 -16.72 0.41 -5.02
CA SER A 371 -16.52 0.40 -6.47
C SER A 371 -15.05 0.63 -6.85
N ALA A 372 -14.41 1.63 -6.24
CA ALA A 372 -13.01 1.96 -6.53
C ALA A 372 -12.06 0.82 -6.12
N LEU A 373 -12.35 0.15 -5.01
CA LEU A 373 -11.60 -1.01 -4.54
C LEU A 373 -11.73 -2.18 -5.53
N ARG A 374 -12.94 -2.50 -5.99
CA ARG A 374 -13.17 -3.55 -6.99
C ARG A 374 -12.47 -3.28 -8.33
N VAL A 375 -12.48 -2.04 -8.80
CA VAL A 375 -11.75 -1.65 -10.03
C VAL A 375 -10.24 -1.78 -9.83
N ALA A 376 -9.72 -1.40 -8.67
CA ALA A 376 -8.30 -1.55 -8.35
C ALA A 376 -7.88 -3.03 -8.26
N GLU A 377 -8.66 -3.87 -7.58
CA GLU A 377 -8.43 -5.31 -7.50
C GLU A 377 -8.42 -5.97 -8.89
N SER A 378 -9.39 -5.64 -9.74
CA SER A 378 -9.47 -6.17 -11.10
C SER A 378 -8.26 -5.74 -11.95
N LYS A 379 -7.81 -4.48 -11.82
CA LYS A 379 -6.59 -4.00 -12.50
C LYS A 379 -5.33 -4.68 -11.99
N VAL A 380 -5.19 -4.87 -10.69
CA VAL A 380 -4.05 -5.58 -10.09
C VAL A 380 -4.02 -7.04 -10.57
N HIS A 381 -5.18 -7.70 -10.59
CA HIS A 381 -5.29 -9.05 -11.12
C HIS A 381 -4.93 -9.10 -12.61
N HIS A 382 -5.44 -8.19 -13.43
CA HIS A 382 -5.10 -8.13 -14.85
C HIS A 382 -3.59 -7.88 -15.08
N LEU A 383 -2.95 -6.99 -14.31
CA LEU A 383 -1.51 -6.72 -14.41
C LEU A 383 -0.64 -7.89 -13.93
N ALA A 384 -1.13 -8.72 -13.01
CA ALA A 384 -0.40 -9.88 -12.53
C ALA A 384 -0.26 -10.96 -13.63
N TYR A 385 -1.20 -11.06 -14.56
CA TYR A 385 -1.27 -12.13 -15.56
C TYR A 385 -1.09 -11.68 -17.01
N HIS A 386 -1.23 -10.40 -17.33
CA HIS A 386 -1.13 -9.88 -18.71
C HIS A 386 0.05 -8.92 -18.92
N ASP A 387 0.54 -8.86 -20.17
CA ASP A 387 1.51 -7.88 -20.66
C ASP A 387 0.83 -6.51 -20.85
N ALA A 388 1.41 -5.46 -20.27
CA ALA A 388 0.80 -4.13 -20.24
C ALA A 388 0.69 -3.45 -21.62
N LEU A 389 1.55 -3.83 -22.57
CA LEU A 389 1.54 -3.24 -23.91
C LEU A 389 0.57 -3.97 -24.83
N THR A 390 0.67 -5.29 -24.92
CA THR A 390 -0.07 -6.07 -25.92
C THR A 390 -1.39 -6.64 -25.41
N GLY A 391 -1.60 -6.69 -24.09
CA GLY A 391 -2.77 -7.32 -23.48
C GLY A 391 -2.75 -8.86 -23.49
N LEU A 392 -1.77 -9.47 -24.16
CA LEU A 392 -1.54 -10.92 -24.12
C LEU A 392 -1.15 -11.38 -22.72
N GLY A 393 -1.10 -12.69 -22.50
CA GLY A 393 -0.59 -13.22 -21.25
C GLY A 393 0.88 -12.86 -21.01
N ASN A 394 1.28 -12.84 -19.75
CA ASN A 394 2.67 -12.69 -19.35
C ASN A 394 3.25 -14.04 -18.88
N ARG A 395 4.49 -14.03 -18.41
CA ARG A 395 5.18 -15.24 -17.92
C ARG A 395 4.43 -15.96 -16.77
N HIS A 396 3.67 -15.25 -15.94
CA HIS A 396 2.86 -15.87 -14.89
C HIS A 396 1.67 -16.64 -15.47
N GLN A 397 0.96 -16.06 -16.46
CA GLN A 397 -0.13 -16.77 -17.14
C GLN A 397 0.36 -18.03 -17.87
N LEU A 398 1.60 -18.05 -18.40
CA LEU A 398 2.19 -19.27 -18.97
C LEU A 398 2.29 -20.38 -17.93
N ARG A 399 2.86 -20.06 -16.77
CA ARG A 399 3.08 -21.02 -15.68
C ARG A 399 1.76 -21.56 -15.16
N GLU A 400 0.77 -20.70 -14.96
CA GLU A 400 -0.57 -21.10 -14.54
C GLU A 400 -1.24 -21.99 -15.60
N SER A 401 -1.20 -21.58 -16.87
CA SER A 401 -1.76 -22.35 -17.99
C SER A 401 -1.13 -23.73 -18.14
N MET A 402 0.19 -23.83 -17.92
CA MET A 402 0.93 -25.09 -17.89
C MET A 402 0.58 -25.95 -16.67
N SER A 403 0.46 -25.35 -15.49
CA SER A 403 0.08 -26.08 -14.26
C SER A 403 -1.34 -26.64 -14.31
N ALA A 404 -2.21 -25.99 -15.09
CA ALA A 404 -3.59 -26.42 -15.35
C ALA A 404 -3.68 -27.55 -16.39
N LEU A 405 -2.58 -27.94 -17.05
CA LEU A 405 -2.58 -29.11 -17.92
C LEU A 405 -2.71 -30.38 -17.06
N SER A 406 -3.75 -31.16 -17.34
CA SER A 406 -4.01 -32.38 -16.59
C SER A 406 -3.05 -33.51 -16.99
N GLY A 407 -2.79 -34.45 -16.08
CA GLY A 407 -1.92 -35.59 -16.33
C GLY A 407 -2.43 -36.44 -17.49
N GLY A 408 -1.82 -36.30 -18.67
CA GLY A 408 -2.19 -37.00 -19.91
C GLY A 408 -2.46 -36.08 -21.11
N GLU A 409 -2.58 -34.77 -20.91
CA GLU A 409 -2.74 -33.83 -22.03
C GLU A 409 -1.44 -33.62 -22.81
N VAL A 410 -1.54 -33.66 -24.14
CA VAL A 410 -0.45 -33.26 -25.04
C VAL A 410 -0.68 -31.82 -25.46
N ALA A 411 0.34 -31.00 -25.24
CA ALA A 411 0.35 -29.60 -25.64
C ALA A 411 1.64 -29.27 -26.39
N CYS A 412 1.62 -28.19 -27.15
CA CYS A 412 2.76 -27.68 -27.88
C CYS A 412 3.04 -26.25 -27.44
N LEU A 413 4.28 -25.97 -27.07
CA LEU A 413 4.78 -24.63 -26.86
C LEU A 413 5.50 -24.17 -28.12
N MET A 414 5.07 -23.04 -28.68
CA MET A 414 5.72 -22.38 -29.80
C MET A 414 6.35 -21.08 -29.30
N PHE A 415 7.65 -20.91 -29.53
CA PHE A 415 8.40 -19.71 -29.20
C PHE A 415 8.68 -18.94 -30.49
N LEU A 416 8.13 -17.75 -30.62
CA LEU A 416 8.26 -16.86 -31.76
C LEU A 416 9.14 -15.67 -31.40
N ASP A 417 10.10 -15.37 -32.26
CA ASP A 417 10.88 -14.13 -32.22
C ASP A 417 10.72 -13.40 -33.56
N LEU A 418 10.52 -12.08 -33.51
CA LEU A 418 10.37 -11.25 -34.70
C LEU A 418 11.73 -10.89 -35.30
N ASP A 419 11.99 -11.37 -36.52
CA ASP A 419 13.25 -11.16 -37.18
C ASP A 419 13.48 -9.67 -37.50
N GLY A 420 14.59 -9.12 -37.01
CA GLY A 420 15.00 -7.75 -37.35
C GLY A 420 14.20 -6.65 -36.64
N PHE A 421 13.43 -6.96 -35.60
CA PHE A 421 12.67 -5.97 -34.84
C PHE A 421 13.50 -4.79 -34.33
N LYS A 422 14.75 -5.05 -33.91
CA LYS A 422 15.68 -3.99 -33.49
C LYS A 422 15.93 -2.95 -34.58
N VAL A 423 16.07 -3.37 -35.84
CA VAL A 423 16.28 -2.46 -36.98
C VAL A 423 15.07 -1.53 -37.17
N ILE A 424 13.87 -2.02 -36.86
CA ILE A 424 12.63 -1.25 -36.94
C ILE A 424 12.61 -0.18 -35.84
N ASN A 425 12.95 -0.55 -34.60
CA ASN A 425 13.07 0.42 -33.51
C ASN A 425 14.13 1.49 -33.81
N ASP A 426 15.28 1.07 -34.33
CA ASP A 426 16.39 1.97 -34.65
C ASP A 426 16.05 2.91 -35.83
N SER A 427 15.21 2.46 -36.78
CA SER A 427 14.86 3.23 -37.99
C SER A 427 13.60 4.08 -37.86
N LEU A 428 12.58 3.59 -37.15
CA LEU A 428 11.24 4.19 -37.08
C LEU A 428 10.85 4.65 -35.66
N GLY A 429 11.68 4.36 -34.66
CA GLY A 429 11.45 4.71 -33.26
C GLY A 429 10.64 3.66 -32.48
N HIS A 430 10.74 3.73 -31.15
CA HIS A 430 10.10 2.78 -30.24
C HIS A 430 8.56 2.79 -30.34
N ASP A 431 7.92 3.95 -30.55
CA ASP A 431 6.46 4.03 -30.72
C ASP A 431 5.97 3.23 -31.95
N ALA A 432 6.78 3.16 -33.01
CA ALA A 432 6.49 2.33 -34.16
C ALA A 432 6.67 0.84 -33.80
N GLY A 433 7.73 0.47 -33.10
CA GLY A 433 7.90 -0.89 -32.58
C GLY A 433 6.74 -1.35 -31.71
N ASP A 434 6.27 -0.50 -30.79
CA ASP A 434 5.17 -0.81 -29.88
C ASP A 434 3.86 -1.06 -30.63
N ARG A 435 3.54 -0.22 -31.63
CA ARG A 435 2.36 -0.45 -32.49
C ARG A 435 2.46 -1.74 -33.30
N LEU A 436 3.65 -2.05 -33.80
CA LEU A 436 3.90 -3.31 -34.49
C LEU A 436 3.64 -4.50 -33.55
N LEU A 437 4.16 -4.46 -32.32
CA LEU A 437 3.95 -5.52 -31.33
C LEU A 437 2.48 -5.70 -30.97
N VAL A 438 1.73 -4.61 -30.80
CA VAL A 438 0.28 -4.64 -30.54
C VAL A 438 -0.47 -5.26 -31.71
N GLU A 439 -0.14 -4.91 -32.95
CA GLU A 439 -0.81 -5.49 -34.12
C GLU A 439 -0.46 -6.97 -34.31
N ILE A 440 0.80 -7.36 -34.10
CA ILE A 440 1.22 -8.77 -34.15
C ILE A 440 0.51 -9.59 -33.06
N ALA A 441 0.38 -9.04 -31.85
CA ALA A 441 -0.36 -9.67 -30.76
C ALA A 441 -1.83 -9.91 -31.13
N ARG A 442 -2.51 -8.88 -31.62
CA ARG A 442 -3.91 -8.95 -32.07
C ARG A 442 -4.11 -10.02 -33.15
N ARG A 443 -3.16 -10.09 -34.09
CA ARG A 443 -3.17 -11.06 -35.18
C ARG A 443 -2.97 -12.49 -34.72
N ILE A 444 -2.04 -12.71 -33.79
CA ILE A 444 -1.81 -14.02 -33.16
C ILE A 444 -3.07 -14.45 -32.39
N GLU A 445 -3.63 -13.56 -31.57
CA GLU A 445 -4.84 -13.86 -30.79
C GLU A 445 -6.02 -14.22 -31.70
N GLY A 446 -6.17 -13.54 -32.84
CA GLY A 446 -7.24 -13.79 -33.82
C GLY A 446 -7.20 -15.17 -34.50
N ILE A 447 -6.07 -15.89 -34.45
CA ILE A 447 -5.96 -17.26 -34.99
C ILE A 447 -6.00 -18.35 -33.92
N LEU A 448 -5.97 -17.98 -32.64
CA LEU A 448 -6.05 -18.93 -31.53
C LEU A 448 -7.51 -19.36 -31.29
N ARG A 449 -7.67 -20.63 -30.93
CA ARG A 449 -8.97 -21.18 -30.50
C ARG A 449 -9.14 -21.05 -28.99
N GLN A 450 -10.37 -21.22 -28.54
CA GLN A 450 -10.68 -21.30 -27.12
C GLN A 450 -9.86 -22.40 -26.43
N GLY A 451 -9.06 -22.00 -25.42
CA GLY A 451 -8.16 -22.87 -24.66
C GLY A 451 -6.68 -22.78 -25.04
N ASP A 452 -6.34 -22.25 -26.22
CA ASP A 452 -4.97 -21.88 -26.55
C ASP A 452 -4.63 -20.52 -25.93
N VAL A 453 -3.35 -20.29 -25.62
CA VAL A 453 -2.90 -19.07 -24.92
C VAL A 453 -1.74 -18.43 -25.67
N ALA A 454 -1.85 -17.13 -25.95
CA ALA A 454 -0.77 -16.29 -26.47
C ALA A 454 -0.18 -15.44 -25.35
N ILE A 455 1.14 -15.34 -25.35
CA ILE A 455 1.93 -14.78 -24.26
C ILE A 455 3.04 -13.93 -24.86
N ARG A 456 3.34 -12.80 -24.24
CA ARG A 456 4.55 -12.02 -24.55
C ARG A 456 5.49 -12.11 -23.36
N LEU A 457 6.71 -12.62 -23.60
CA LEU A 457 7.72 -12.75 -22.55
C LEU A 457 8.47 -11.44 -22.30
N GLY A 458 8.59 -10.61 -23.33
CA GLY A 458 9.27 -9.33 -23.33
C GLY A 458 9.86 -9.02 -24.70
N GLY A 459 10.16 -7.76 -24.99
CA GLY A 459 10.73 -7.37 -26.28
C GLY A 459 9.86 -7.79 -27.46
N ASP A 460 10.47 -8.55 -28.38
CA ASP A 460 9.91 -9.16 -29.59
C ASP A 460 9.59 -10.66 -29.46
N GLU A 461 9.60 -11.19 -28.24
CA GLU A 461 9.39 -12.61 -27.96
C GLU A 461 7.93 -12.93 -27.59
N PHE A 462 7.31 -13.78 -28.41
CA PHE A 462 5.96 -14.28 -28.19
C PHE A 462 5.98 -15.80 -27.96
N VAL A 463 5.09 -16.28 -27.11
CA VAL A 463 4.92 -17.71 -26.82
C VAL A 463 3.47 -18.08 -27.01
N LEU A 464 3.24 -19.18 -27.71
CA LEU A 464 1.92 -19.76 -27.90
C LEU A 464 1.87 -21.13 -27.27
N LEU A 465 0.93 -21.34 -26.34
CA LEU A 465 0.63 -22.65 -25.79
C LEU A 465 -0.62 -23.19 -26.48
N ILE A 466 -0.41 -24.18 -27.35
CA ILE A 466 -1.45 -24.82 -28.12
C ILE A 466 -1.80 -26.16 -27.46
N ARG A 467 -3.00 -26.26 -26.88
CA ARG A 467 -3.45 -27.46 -26.15
C ARG A 467 -3.98 -28.51 -27.12
N SER A 468 -4.05 -29.78 -26.74
CA SER A 468 -4.77 -30.84 -27.50
C SER A 468 -4.44 -30.87 -29.01
N VAL A 469 -3.16 -30.76 -29.37
CA VAL A 469 -2.70 -30.86 -30.76
C VAL A 469 -1.81 -32.09 -30.91
N GLY A 470 -2.21 -32.97 -31.83
CA GLY A 470 -1.37 -34.09 -32.25
C GLY A 470 -0.18 -33.60 -33.08
N PRO A 471 0.99 -34.29 -33.03
CA PRO A 471 2.23 -33.87 -33.70
C PRO A 471 2.06 -33.47 -35.18
N ASP A 472 1.19 -34.18 -35.91
CA ASP A 472 0.96 -33.99 -37.35
C ASP A 472 0.33 -32.63 -37.69
N LYS A 473 -0.37 -32.00 -36.73
CA LYS A 473 -1.06 -30.71 -36.93
C LYS A 473 -0.23 -29.52 -36.45
N VAL A 474 0.83 -29.74 -35.69
CA VAL A 474 1.67 -28.69 -35.09
C VAL A 474 2.31 -27.83 -36.17
N SER A 475 2.91 -28.45 -37.18
CA SER A 475 3.55 -27.75 -38.30
C SER A 475 2.58 -26.85 -39.08
N GLY A 476 1.32 -27.26 -39.21
CA GLY A 476 0.29 -26.45 -39.87
C GLY A 476 -0.10 -25.22 -39.06
N VAL A 477 -0.17 -25.33 -37.73
CA VAL A 477 -0.40 -24.17 -36.84
C VAL A 477 0.79 -23.21 -36.90
N ALA A 478 2.01 -23.76 -36.82
CA ALA A 478 3.25 -22.99 -36.91
C ALA A 478 3.34 -22.17 -38.22
N GLN A 479 2.99 -22.78 -39.36
CA GLN A 479 2.96 -22.07 -40.64
C GLN A 479 1.94 -20.93 -40.62
N ARG A 480 0.73 -21.14 -40.10
CA ARG A 480 -0.28 -20.07 -39.99
C ARG A 480 0.20 -18.91 -39.12
N VAL A 481 0.89 -19.19 -38.02
CA VAL A 481 1.48 -18.14 -37.16
C VAL A 481 2.48 -17.32 -37.98
N LEU A 482 3.38 -17.97 -38.72
CA LEU A 482 4.36 -17.28 -39.56
C LEU A 482 3.71 -16.45 -40.68
N ASP A 483 2.68 -16.98 -41.35
CA ASP A 483 1.98 -16.28 -42.42
C ASP A 483 1.30 -15.00 -41.92
N VAL A 484 0.69 -15.08 -40.73
CA VAL A 484 -0.03 -13.98 -40.10
C VAL A 484 0.93 -12.89 -39.59
N VAL A 485 2.08 -13.29 -39.06
CA VAL A 485 3.17 -12.38 -38.68
C VAL A 485 3.74 -11.68 -39.91
N HIS A 486 3.88 -12.41 -41.02
CA HIS A 486 4.48 -11.91 -42.26
C HIS A 486 3.59 -10.99 -43.10
N ALA A 487 2.31 -10.84 -42.75
CA ALA A 487 1.44 -9.88 -43.43
C ALA A 487 1.93 -8.43 -43.18
N PRO A 488 1.89 -7.52 -44.17
CA PRO A 488 2.26 -6.11 -43.96
C PRO A 488 1.41 -5.43 -42.88
N VAL A 489 2.05 -4.61 -42.04
CA VAL A 489 1.42 -3.78 -41.01
C VAL A 489 1.43 -2.33 -41.46
N GLU A 490 0.26 -1.69 -41.55
CA GLU A 490 0.17 -0.28 -41.91
C GLU A 490 0.61 0.62 -40.74
N MET A 491 1.63 1.44 -40.97
CA MET A 491 2.19 2.37 -39.97
C MET A 491 1.91 3.82 -40.40
N SER A 492 1.22 4.58 -39.53
CA SER A 492 0.94 6.01 -39.77
C SER A 492 1.71 6.90 -38.77
N PRO A 493 2.49 7.90 -39.23
CA PRO A 493 3.03 8.08 -40.59
C PRO A 493 4.22 7.14 -40.84
N GLY A 494 4.36 6.53 -42.03
CA GLY A 494 5.52 5.67 -42.32
C GLY A 494 5.36 4.57 -43.39
N GLY A 495 4.14 4.28 -43.87
CA GLY A 495 3.91 3.24 -44.88
C GLY A 495 3.73 1.84 -44.29
N ALA A 496 3.71 0.80 -45.12
CA ALA A 496 3.55 -0.57 -44.66
C ALA A 496 4.89 -1.19 -44.26
N VAL A 497 4.98 -1.75 -43.06
CA VAL A 497 6.14 -2.49 -42.55
C VAL A 497 5.85 -3.97 -42.58
N GLN A 498 6.79 -4.77 -43.08
CA GLN A 498 6.65 -6.22 -43.13
C GLN A 498 7.77 -6.85 -42.29
N VAL A 499 7.41 -7.78 -41.41
CA VAL A 499 8.36 -8.49 -40.55
C VAL A 499 8.22 -9.99 -40.74
N SER A 500 9.31 -10.73 -40.68
CA SER A 500 9.25 -12.18 -40.54
C SER A 500 9.40 -12.58 -39.09
N GLY A 501 9.14 -13.85 -38.79
CA GLY A 501 9.43 -14.43 -37.49
C GLY A 501 10.13 -15.77 -37.62
N SER A 502 10.91 -16.11 -36.61
CA SER A 502 11.50 -17.42 -36.45
C SER A 502 10.82 -18.14 -35.30
N LEU A 503 10.39 -19.38 -35.52
CA LEU A 503 9.55 -20.12 -34.58
C LEU A 503 10.23 -21.42 -34.12
N GLY A 504 10.27 -21.65 -32.81
CA GLY A 504 10.72 -22.89 -32.21
C GLY A 504 9.57 -23.64 -31.57
N ILE A 505 9.57 -24.96 -31.68
CA ILE A 505 8.43 -25.79 -31.28
C ILE A 505 8.92 -26.86 -30.30
N ALA A 506 8.31 -26.93 -29.11
CA ALA A 506 8.56 -27.96 -28.11
C ALA A 506 7.25 -28.62 -27.66
N MET A 507 7.27 -29.96 -27.51
CA MET A 507 6.10 -30.77 -27.18
C MET A 507 6.07 -31.13 -25.69
N PHE A 508 4.98 -30.84 -25.01
CA PHE A 508 4.70 -31.37 -23.66
C PHE A 508 4.03 -32.75 -23.77
N PRO A 509 4.44 -33.75 -22.96
CA PRO A 509 5.53 -33.74 -21.97
C PRO A 509 6.90 -34.20 -22.51
N ARG A 510 7.03 -34.45 -23.82
CA ARG A 510 8.23 -35.07 -24.43
C ARG A 510 9.51 -34.24 -24.25
N ASP A 511 9.42 -32.93 -24.47
CA ASP A 511 10.55 -32.01 -24.58
C ASP A 511 10.72 -31.16 -23.30
N GLY A 512 9.89 -31.39 -22.28
CA GLY A 512 9.91 -30.70 -20.99
C GLY A 512 8.65 -30.99 -20.17
N LEU A 513 8.77 -30.98 -18.84
CA LEU A 513 7.67 -31.25 -17.89
C LEU A 513 7.11 -29.99 -17.21
N ASP A 514 7.79 -28.86 -17.36
CA ASP A 514 7.38 -27.57 -16.81
C ASP A 514 7.57 -26.46 -17.86
N ALA A 515 7.02 -25.28 -17.56
CA ALA A 515 7.08 -24.13 -18.46
C ALA A 515 8.53 -23.74 -18.80
N ASP A 516 9.44 -23.73 -17.83
CA ASP A 516 10.80 -23.26 -18.02
C ASP A 516 11.62 -24.26 -18.88
N ALA A 517 11.40 -25.56 -18.73
CA ALA A 517 12.00 -26.60 -19.57
C ALA A 517 11.52 -26.54 -21.02
N LEU A 518 10.21 -26.39 -21.25
CA LEU A 518 9.67 -26.26 -22.60
C LEU A 518 10.09 -24.96 -23.28
N LEU A 519 10.13 -23.84 -22.54
CA LEU A 519 10.64 -22.57 -23.03
C LEU A 519 12.08 -22.73 -23.52
N ARG A 520 12.97 -23.37 -22.72
CA ARG A 520 14.36 -23.63 -23.14
C ARG A 520 14.44 -24.48 -24.40
N SER A 521 13.65 -25.57 -24.47
CA SER A 521 13.63 -26.45 -25.64
C SER A 521 13.12 -25.72 -26.89
N ALA A 522 12.06 -24.92 -26.76
CA ALA A 522 11.52 -24.14 -27.87
C ALA A 522 12.46 -23.01 -28.30
N ASP A 523 13.13 -22.33 -27.37
CA ASP A 523 14.13 -21.30 -27.66
C ASP A 523 15.31 -21.87 -28.48
N ILE A 524 15.86 -23.02 -28.07
CA ILE A 524 16.90 -23.73 -28.83
C ILE A 524 16.42 -24.04 -30.26
N ALA A 525 15.16 -24.46 -30.41
CA ALA A 525 14.59 -24.74 -31.72
C ALA A 525 14.41 -23.46 -32.56
N MET A 526 13.92 -22.38 -31.95
CA MET A 526 13.73 -21.07 -32.57
C MET A 526 15.07 -20.52 -33.10
N TYR A 527 16.13 -20.68 -32.31
CA TYR A 527 17.46 -20.25 -32.72
C TYR A 527 17.99 -21.03 -33.93
N ALA A 528 17.75 -22.34 -33.96
CA ALA A 528 18.10 -23.14 -35.13
C ALA A 528 17.27 -22.75 -36.37
N ALA A 529 16.01 -22.36 -36.19
CA ALA A 529 15.19 -21.80 -37.26
C ALA A 529 15.79 -20.49 -37.80
N LYS A 530 16.25 -19.58 -36.91
CA LYS A 530 16.98 -18.36 -37.31
C LYS A 530 18.23 -18.69 -38.12
N SER A 531 19.07 -19.60 -37.60
CA SER A 531 20.35 -19.97 -38.21
C SER A 531 20.18 -20.66 -39.58
N ALA A 532 19.08 -21.39 -39.77
CA ALA A 532 18.77 -22.05 -41.03
C ALA A 532 18.22 -21.11 -42.12
N GLY A 533 18.08 -19.80 -41.84
CA GLY A 533 17.70 -18.79 -42.84
C GLY A 533 16.45 -17.98 -42.51
N ARG A 534 16.04 -17.90 -41.23
CA ARG A 534 14.90 -17.11 -40.72
C ARG A 534 13.56 -17.46 -41.41
N HIS A 535 12.48 -16.76 -41.04
CA HIS A 535 11.12 -16.93 -41.58
C HIS A 535 10.68 -18.40 -41.70
N ARG A 536 10.93 -19.19 -40.65
CA ARG A 536 10.63 -20.62 -40.62
C ARG A 536 10.43 -21.11 -39.21
N PHE A 537 9.96 -22.35 -39.10
CA PHE A 537 9.88 -23.03 -37.82
C PHE A 537 10.83 -24.22 -37.74
N ALA A 538 11.24 -24.58 -36.52
CA ALA A 538 11.94 -25.82 -36.25
C ALA A 538 11.34 -26.54 -35.04
N HIS A 539 11.27 -27.87 -35.12
CA HIS A 539 10.91 -28.72 -33.99
C HIS A 539 12.13 -29.00 -33.15
N TYR A 540 11.99 -28.92 -31.83
CA TYR A 540 13.05 -29.26 -30.91
C TYR A 540 13.47 -30.73 -31.10
N GLN A 541 14.78 -30.92 -31.20
CA GLN A 541 15.44 -32.21 -31.21
C GLN A 541 16.60 -32.17 -30.22
N PRO A 542 16.84 -33.23 -29.42
CA PRO A 542 17.95 -33.26 -28.46
C PRO A 542 19.33 -32.98 -29.07
N ALA A 543 19.52 -33.26 -30.37
CA ALA A 543 20.75 -32.92 -31.09
C ALA A 543 21.00 -31.40 -31.17
N MET A 544 19.95 -30.58 -31.24
CA MET A 544 20.05 -29.12 -31.34
C MET A 544 20.64 -28.51 -30.07
N ALA A 545 20.28 -29.04 -28.90
CA ALA A 545 20.88 -28.63 -27.63
C ALA A 545 22.38 -28.92 -27.59
N ARG A 546 22.83 -30.03 -28.17
CA ARG A 546 24.27 -30.35 -28.29
C ARG A 546 24.98 -29.36 -29.19
N THR A 547 24.41 -29.04 -30.36
CA THR A 547 24.98 -28.05 -31.29
C THR A 547 25.06 -26.66 -30.68
N ALA A 548 24.03 -26.23 -29.94
CA ALA A 548 24.03 -24.94 -29.24
C ALA A 548 25.13 -24.88 -28.16
N ASN A 549 25.27 -25.93 -27.36
CA ASN A 549 26.33 -26.01 -26.35
C ASN A 549 27.73 -26.07 -26.95
N GLU A 550 27.91 -26.83 -28.05
CA GLU A 550 29.17 -26.90 -28.78
C GLU A 550 29.56 -25.53 -29.34
N ARG A 551 28.59 -24.81 -29.92
CA ARG A 551 28.80 -23.45 -30.41
C ARG A 551 29.27 -22.50 -29.31
N LEU A 552 28.59 -22.51 -28.15
CA LEU A 552 28.97 -21.67 -27.01
C LEU A 552 30.39 -22.02 -26.52
N ALA A 553 30.74 -23.31 -26.49
CA ALA A 553 32.08 -23.76 -26.13
C ALA A 553 33.14 -23.28 -27.13
N ILE A 554 32.82 -23.27 -28.43
CA ILE A 554 33.71 -22.76 -29.49
C ILE A 554 33.89 -21.23 -29.34
N GLU A 555 32.82 -20.48 -29.17
CA GLU A 555 32.85 -19.02 -29.03
C GLU A 555 33.69 -18.58 -27.82
N GLN A 556 33.43 -19.17 -26.65
CA GLN A 556 34.23 -18.91 -25.44
C GLN A 556 35.68 -19.37 -25.60
N GLY A 557 35.90 -20.51 -26.27
CA GLY A 557 37.23 -21.05 -26.53
C GLY A 557 38.06 -20.16 -27.44
N LEU A 558 37.49 -19.62 -28.52
CA LEU A 558 38.18 -18.76 -29.49
C LEU A 558 38.73 -17.48 -28.84
N LEU A 559 37.95 -16.86 -27.96
CA LEU A 559 38.38 -15.69 -27.18
C LEU A 559 39.63 -15.97 -26.35
N GLN A 560 39.69 -17.14 -25.71
CA GLN A 560 40.85 -17.56 -24.91
C GLN A 560 42.04 -17.98 -25.80
N ALA A 561 41.76 -18.63 -26.93
CA ALA A 561 42.75 -19.19 -27.83
C ALA A 561 43.72 -18.14 -28.41
N MET A 562 43.21 -16.93 -28.69
CA MET A 562 44.02 -15.81 -29.20
C MET A 562 45.13 -15.35 -28.23
N GLY A 563 44.93 -15.51 -26.92
CA GLY A 563 45.91 -15.15 -25.89
C GLY A 563 46.79 -16.32 -25.40
N ASN A 564 46.28 -17.55 -25.51
CA ASN A 564 46.91 -18.74 -24.93
C ASN A 564 47.84 -19.51 -25.88
N GLY A 565 48.03 -19.04 -27.12
CA GLY A 565 48.86 -19.74 -28.11
C GLY A 565 48.25 -21.05 -28.63
N GLU A 566 46.91 -21.17 -28.59
CA GLU A 566 46.19 -22.35 -29.10
C GLU A 566 45.91 -22.28 -30.61
N LEU A 567 46.12 -21.11 -31.21
CA LEU A 567 45.99 -20.87 -32.64
C LEU A 567 47.35 -20.99 -33.32
N THR A 568 47.38 -21.66 -34.47
CA THR A 568 48.58 -21.80 -35.30
C THR A 568 48.24 -21.58 -36.78
N LEU A 569 49.23 -21.17 -37.57
CA LEU A 569 49.12 -21.08 -39.01
C LEU A 569 49.80 -22.29 -39.65
N HIS A 570 49.09 -22.96 -40.54
CA HIS A 570 49.64 -23.94 -41.46
C HIS A 570 49.78 -23.33 -42.85
N TRP A 571 50.71 -23.84 -43.63
CA TRP A 571 51.11 -23.28 -44.92
C TRP A 571 50.91 -24.33 -45.99
N GLN A 572 50.14 -24.00 -47.02
CA GLN A 572 49.95 -24.86 -48.18
C GLN A 572 50.64 -24.24 -49.41
N PRO A 573 51.61 -24.93 -50.03
CA PRO A 573 52.35 -24.35 -51.15
C PRO A 573 51.48 -24.23 -52.40
N GLN A 574 51.73 -23.15 -53.14
CA GLN A 574 51.20 -22.88 -54.47
C GLN A 574 52.34 -23.05 -55.47
N LEU A 575 52.15 -23.86 -56.52
CA LEU A 575 53.22 -24.23 -57.45
C LEU A 575 52.85 -23.90 -58.89
N ALA A 576 53.87 -23.60 -59.69
CA ALA A 576 53.75 -23.59 -61.15
C ALA A 576 53.55 -25.03 -61.62
N LEU A 577 52.53 -25.27 -62.46
CA LEU A 577 52.27 -26.59 -63.01
C LEU A 577 53.40 -27.05 -63.92
N ASP A 578 54.10 -26.15 -64.60
CA ASP A 578 55.08 -26.46 -65.64
C ASP A 578 56.34 -27.15 -65.10
N ASP A 579 56.97 -26.52 -64.11
CA ASP A 579 58.27 -26.90 -63.54
C ASP A 579 58.20 -27.24 -62.05
N GLN A 580 57.00 -27.21 -61.44
CA GLN A 580 56.77 -27.39 -60.01
C GLN A 580 57.55 -26.40 -59.13
N ARG A 581 57.90 -25.22 -59.65
CA ARG A 581 58.49 -24.16 -58.84
C ARG A 581 57.48 -23.62 -57.85
N VAL A 582 57.90 -23.40 -56.61
CA VAL A 582 57.05 -22.80 -55.58
C VAL A 582 56.87 -21.31 -55.86
N LEU A 583 55.62 -20.89 -56.04
CA LEU A 583 55.22 -19.51 -56.34
C LEU A 583 54.75 -18.75 -55.10
N GLY A 584 54.38 -19.47 -54.05
CA GLY A 584 53.86 -18.90 -52.82
C GLY A 584 53.29 -19.95 -51.88
N ALA A 585 52.60 -19.49 -50.85
CA ALA A 585 51.79 -20.34 -49.99
C ALA A 585 50.57 -19.62 -49.45
N GLU A 586 49.51 -20.41 -49.22
CA GLU A 586 48.31 -19.97 -48.51
C GLU A 586 48.46 -20.23 -47.00
N ALA A 587 48.19 -19.19 -46.20
CA ALA A 587 48.18 -19.26 -44.74
C ALA A 587 46.80 -19.71 -44.23
N LEU A 588 46.76 -20.90 -43.65
CA LEU A 588 45.55 -21.57 -43.22
C LEU A 588 45.52 -21.68 -41.69
N LEU A 589 44.56 -21.00 -41.08
CA LEU A 589 44.37 -21.01 -39.63
C LEU A 589 44.00 -22.41 -39.12
N ARG A 590 44.62 -22.82 -38.02
CA ARG A 590 44.31 -24.04 -37.27
C ARG A 590 44.10 -23.70 -35.81
N TRP A 591 43.14 -24.39 -35.19
CA TRP A 591 42.89 -24.25 -33.77
C TRP A 591 42.99 -25.60 -33.08
N LYS A 592 43.89 -25.68 -32.11
CA LYS A 592 44.03 -26.82 -31.21
C LYS A 592 43.61 -26.39 -29.81
N SER A 593 42.31 -26.51 -29.54
CA SER A 593 41.72 -26.20 -28.25
C SER A 593 42.27 -27.10 -27.15
N ALA A 594 42.62 -26.52 -26.01
CA ALA A 594 43.00 -27.30 -24.82
C ALA A 594 41.85 -28.19 -24.30
N ARG A 595 40.59 -27.79 -24.54
CA ARG A 595 39.40 -28.50 -24.07
C ARG A 595 38.83 -29.45 -25.12
N SER A 596 38.71 -28.98 -26.36
CA SER A 596 38.00 -29.69 -27.44
C SER A 596 38.92 -30.39 -28.43
N GLY A 597 40.24 -30.33 -28.24
CA GLY A 597 41.21 -30.90 -29.18
C GLY A 597 41.29 -30.10 -30.48
N VAL A 598 41.49 -30.78 -31.61
CA VAL A 598 41.57 -30.12 -32.92
C VAL A 598 40.17 -29.71 -33.36
N VAL A 599 39.93 -28.40 -33.49
CA VAL A 599 38.67 -27.85 -33.97
C VAL A 599 38.88 -27.40 -35.43
N PRO A 600 38.14 -27.97 -36.40
CA PRO A 600 38.40 -27.69 -37.80
C PRO A 600 37.84 -26.31 -38.22
N PRO A 601 38.45 -25.62 -39.21
CA PRO A 601 38.06 -24.26 -39.61
C PRO A 601 36.60 -24.09 -40.05
N ASP A 602 36.05 -25.08 -40.74
CA ASP A 602 34.64 -25.15 -41.15
C ASP A 602 33.67 -25.11 -39.96
N ARG A 603 34.14 -25.45 -38.74
CA ARG A 603 33.34 -25.36 -37.52
C ARG A 603 33.46 -24.01 -36.82
N PHE A 604 34.68 -23.50 -36.64
CA PHE A 604 34.87 -22.32 -35.79
C PHE A 604 34.84 -20.99 -36.56
N ILE A 605 35.14 -20.96 -37.86
CA ILE A 605 35.09 -19.72 -38.66
C ILE A 605 33.65 -19.18 -38.78
N PRO A 606 32.62 -19.99 -39.11
CA PRO A 606 31.24 -19.48 -39.15
C PRO A 606 30.78 -18.93 -37.79
N ILE A 607 31.18 -19.58 -36.69
CA ILE A 607 30.86 -19.12 -35.34
C ILE A 607 31.58 -17.80 -35.05
N ALA A 608 32.84 -17.65 -35.46
CA ALA A 608 33.59 -16.41 -35.31
C ALA A 608 32.96 -15.26 -36.11
N GLU A 609 32.43 -15.55 -37.31
CA GLU A 609 31.70 -14.56 -38.11
C GLU A 609 30.41 -14.12 -37.42
N GLU A 610 29.58 -15.06 -37.00
CA GLU A 610 28.29 -14.76 -36.38
C GLU A 610 28.41 -14.07 -35.00
N SER A 611 29.49 -14.36 -34.25
CA SER A 611 29.80 -13.72 -32.97
C SER A 611 30.60 -12.42 -33.10
N GLY A 612 31.06 -12.07 -34.31
CA GLY A 612 31.93 -10.92 -34.55
C GLY A 612 33.40 -11.13 -34.13
N LEU A 613 33.76 -12.29 -33.58
CA LEU A 613 35.14 -12.67 -33.24
C LEU A 613 36.06 -12.81 -34.47
N ILE A 614 35.50 -12.87 -35.68
CA ILE A 614 36.29 -12.92 -36.92
C ILE A 614 37.17 -11.69 -37.11
N GLN A 615 36.77 -10.53 -36.57
CA GLN A 615 37.55 -9.30 -36.65
C GLN A 615 38.88 -9.38 -35.87
N PRO A 616 38.88 -9.65 -34.54
CA PRO A 616 40.12 -9.82 -33.80
C PRO A 616 40.91 -11.04 -34.28
N LEU A 617 40.24 -12.13 -34.67
CA LEU A 617 40.90 -13.33 -35.19
C LEU A 617 41.65 -13.05 -36.50
N GLY A 618 41.00 -12.35 -37.44
CA GLY A 618 41.60 -11.97 -38.71
C GLY A 618 42.79 -11.02 -38.55
N ARG A 619 42.74 -10.10 -37.59
CA ARG A 619 43.91 -9.26 -37.23
C ARG A 619 45.07 -10.10 -36.71
N TRP A 620 44.79 -11.08 -35.86
CA TRP A 620 45.81 -12.01 -35.36
C TRP A 620 46.43 -12.81 -36.52
N VAL A 621 45.61 -13.36 -37.42
CA VAL A 621 46.07 -14.11 -38.59
C VAL A 621 46.96 -13.26 -39.49
N LEU A 622 46.50 -12.06 -39.87
CA LEU A 622 47.27 -11.15 -40.74
C LEU A 622 48.62 -10.80 -40.13
N ARG A 623 48.65 -10.42 -38.86
CA ARG A 623 49.89 -10.08 -38.16
C ARG A 623 50.87 -11.25 -38.15
N GLN A 624 50.41 -12.44 -37.73
CA GLN A 624 51.28 -13.61 -37.64
C GLN A 624 51.78 -14.07 -39.02
N ALA A 625 50.89 -14.09 -40.02
CA ALA A 625 51.23 -14.49 -41.37
C ALA A 625 52.28 -13.53 -41.98
N LEU A 626 52.04 -12.22 -41.88
CA LEU A 626 52.95 -11.19 -42.40
C LEU A 626 54.30 -11.21 -41.70
N MET A 627 54.34 -11.32 -40.37
CA MET A 627 55.60 -11.34 -39.62
C MET A 627 56.46 -12.56 -39.98
N LEU A 628 55.87 -13.76 -39.99
CA LEU A 628 56.59 -15.01 -40.30
C LEU A 628 57.05 -15.01 -41.77
N TRP A 629 56.18 -14.64 -42.71
CA TRP A 629 56.54 -14.63 -44.13
C TRP A 629 57.59 -13.56 -44.45
N ALA A 630 57.51 -12.37 -43.85
CA ALA A 630 58.53 -11.33 -44.01
C ALA A 630 59.89 -11.75 -43.45
N GLN A 631 59.90 -12.55 -42.39
CA GLN A 631 61.13 -13.16 -41.88
C GLN A 631 61.69 -14.15 -42.90
N TRP A 632 60.90 -15.11 -43.37
CA TRP A 632 61.34 -16.11 -44.34
C TRP A 632 61.81 -15.49 -45.66
N TRP A 633 61.16 -14.41 -46.09
CA TRP A 633 61.55 -13.66 -47.28
C TRP A 633 62.90 -12.97 -47.10
N ARG A 634 63.14 -12.31 -45.96
CA ARG A 634 64.44 -11.67 -45.65
C ARG A 634 65.57 -12.68 -45.50
N ASP A 635 65.27 -13.84 -44.91
CA ASP A 635 66.23 -14.94 -44.73
C ASP A 635 66.49 -15.71 -46.03
N GLY A 636 65.73 -15.43 -47.10
CA GLY A 636 65.89 -16.02 -48.42
C GLY A 636 65.26 -17.42 -48.59
N PHE A 637 64.48 -17.89 -47.61
CA PHE A 637 63.79 -19.18 -47.68
C PHE A 637 62.62 -19.17 -48.67
N VAL A 638 61.95 -18.02 -48.82
CA VAL A 638 60.83 -17.86 -49.76
C VAL A 638 61.04 -16.63 -50.64
N GLN A 639 60.62 -16.73 -51.90
CA GLN A 639 60.57 -15.59 -52.83
C GLN A 639 59.18 -15.41 -53.47
N GLY A 640 58.22 -16.22 -53.02
CA GLY A 640 56.85 -16.24 -53.50
C GLY A 640 55.91 -15.35 -52.69
N ARG A 641 54.65 -15.33 -53.12
CA ARG A 641 53.56 -14.60 -52.47
C ARG A 641 52.99 -15.35 -51.25
N LEU A 642 52.47 -14.58 -50.31
CA LEU A 642 51.69 -15.02 -49.17
C LEU A 642 50.22 -14.77 -49.47
N ALA A 643 49.38 -15.80 -49.50
CA ALA A 643 47.94 -15.66 -49.60
C ALA A 643 47.26 -15.77 -48.23
N VAL A 644 46.35 -14.83 -47.93
CA VAL A 644 45.59 -14.79 -46.68
C VAL A 644 44.10 -14.56 -46.96
N ASN A 645 43.27 -15.44 -46.42
CA ASN A 645 41.81 -15.35 -46.50
C ASN A 645 41.24 -14.21 -45.65
N VAL A 646 40.28 -13.47 -46.23
CA VAL A 646 39.56 -12.38 -45.56
C VAL A 646 38.06 -12.59 -45.66
N SER A 647 37.39 -12.62 -44.50
CA SER A 647 35.93 -12.76 -44.42
C SER A 647 35.18 -11.51 -44.93
N ALA A 648 33.92 -11.70 -45.28
CA ALA A 648 33.03 -10.61 -45.68
C ALA A 648 32.90 -9.53 -44.58
N LEU A 649 32.82 -9.95 -43.31
CA LEU A 649 32.68 -9.04 -42.17
C LEU A 649 33.94 -8.19 -41.97
N GLN A 650 35.13 -8.77 -42.14
CA GLN A 650 36.37 -7.99 -42.13
C GLN A 650 36.40 -6.95 -43.25
N LEU A 651 35.97 -7.32 -44.45
CA LEU A 651 35.90 -6.39 -45.58
C LEU A 651 34.81 -5.31 -45.39
N GLN A 652 33.77 -5.58 -44.60
CA GLN A 652 32.78 -4.58 -44.20
C GLN A 652 33.34 -3.53 -43.22
N ASP A 653 34.40 -3.83 -42.45
CA ASP A 653 35.05 -2.86 -41.56
C ASP A 653 35.75 -1.75 -42.37
N GLU A 654 35.30 -0.50 -42.20
CA GLU A 654 35.89 0.68 -42.86
C GLU A 654 37.35 0.92 -42.46
N ALA A 655 37.77 0.44 -41.29
CA ALA A 655 39.13 0.57 -40.80
C ALA A 655 40.07 -0.52 -41.35
N PHE A 656 39.55 -1.56 -42.01
CA PHE A 656 40.35 -2.69 -42.48
C PHE A 656 41.52 -2.29 -43.40
N PRO A 657 41.34 -1.45 -44.45
CA PRO A 657 42.47 -1.03 -45.29
C PRO A 657 43.56 -0.28 -44.52
N ALA A 658 43.18 0.52 -43.51
CA ALA A 658 44.13 1.24 -42.68
C ALA A 658 44.94 0.30 -41.78
N HIS A 659 44.27 -0.68 -41.15
CA HIS A 659 44.93 -1.71 -40.36
C HIS A 659 45.88 -2.58 -41.22
N LEU A 660 45.45 -2.96 -42.42
CA LEU A 660 46.29 -3.72 -43.34
C LEU A 660 47.58 -2.97 -43.69
N ALA A 661 47.47 -1.67 -43.96
CA ALA A 661 48.62 -0.80 -44.23
C ALA A 661 49.58 -0.70 -43.03
N GLU A 662 49.05 -0.74 -41.81
CA GLU A 662 49.84 -0.75 -40.58
C GLU A 662 50.62 -2.06 -40.39
N GLU A 663 49.95 -3.21 -40.55
CA GLU A 663 50.59 -4.52 -40.42
C GLU A 663 51.64 -4.78 -41.53
N LEU A 664 51.37 -4.33 -42.77
CA LEU A 664 52.37 -4.36 -43.84
C LEU A 664 53.61 -3.52 -43.51
N ARG A 665 53.41 -2.30 -42.99
CA ARG A 665 54.52 -1.44 -42.57
C ARG A 665 55.31 -2.04 -41.42
N ALA A 666 54.64 -2.66 -40.45
CA ALA A 666 55.25 -3.28 -39.29
C ALA A 666 56.07 -4.53 -39.66
N SER A 667 55.57 -5.35 -40.57
CA SER A 667 56.27 -6.56 -41.04
C SER A 667 57.43 -6.25 -42.00
N GLY A 668 57.34 -5.16 -42.75
CA GLY A 668 58.32 -4.80 -43.78
C GLY A 668 58.22 -5.66 -45.05
N LEU A 669 57.17 -6.47 -45.20
CA LEU A 669 56.92 -7.26 -46.40
C LEU A 669 56.57 -6.31 -47.57
N PRO A 670 57.22 -6.45 -48.74
CA PRO A 670 56.78 -5.75 -49.95
C PRO A 670 55.29 -6.03 -50.24
N PRO A 671 54.42 -5.01 -50.39
CA PRO A 671 52.97 -5.23 -50.50
C PRO A 671 52.55 -6.15 -51.65
N HIS A 672 53.29 -6.16 -52.76
CA HIS A 672 53.01 -7.00 -53.94
C HIS A 672 53.21 -8.49 -53.69
N LEU A 673 53.86 -8.87 -52.58
CA LEU A 673 53.98 -10.26 -52.15
C LEU A 673 52.81 -10.71 -51.27
N LEU A 674 51.95 -9.79 -50.81
CA LEU A 674 50.73 -10.16 -50.12
C LEU A 674 49.59 -10.31 -51.13
N GLU A 675 48.89 -11.43 -51.02
CA GLU A 675 47.65 -11.71 -51.71
C GLU A 675 46.51 -11.83 -50.68
N ILE A 676 45.44 -11.08 -50.90
CA ILE A 676 44.21 -11.16 -50.11
C ILE A 676 43.19 -11.96 -50.91
N GLU A 677 42.73 -13.05 -50.31
CA GLU A 677 41.72 -13.93 -50.87
C GLU A 677 40.35 -13.55 -50.29
N VAL A 678 39.38 -13.31 -51.17
CA VAL A 678 38.00 -13.01 -50.81
C VAL A 678 37.08 -13.95 -51.56
N THR A 679 36.11 -14.54 -50.88
CA THR A 679 35.17 -15.46 -51.54
C THR A 679 34.16 -14.70 -52.41
N GLU A 680 33.62 -15.40 -53.40
CA GLU A 680 32.58 -14.87 -54.28
C GLU A 680 31.36 -14.34 -53.51
N THR A 681 30.93 -15.08 -52.48
CA THR A 681 29.80 -14.71 -51.62
C THR A 681 30.09 -13.48 -50.75
N ALA A 682 31.35 -13.27 -50.36
CA ALA A 682 31.74 -12.09 -49.59
C ALA A 682 31.54 -10.81 -50.40
N LEU A 683 31.91 -10.80 -51.68
CA LEU A 683 31.76 -9.63 -52.55
C LEU A 683 30.32 -9.13 -52.67
N GLN A 684 29.35 -10.05 -52.67
CA GLN A 684 27.93 -9.71 -52.78
C GLN A 684 27.36 -9.07 -51.51
N ARG A 685 27.95 -9.35 -50.35
CA ARG A 685 27.48 -8.87 -49.04
C ARG A 685 28.07 -7.51 -48.66
N VAL A 686 29.10 -7.04 -49.34
CA VAL A 686 29.79 -5.79 -48.98
C VAL A 686 29.27 -4.62 -49.82
N HIS A 687 28.69 -3.62 -49.14
CA HIS A 687 28.36 -2.35 -49.79
C HIS A 687 29.63 -1.61 -50.22
N GLN A 688 29.62 -1.03 -51.42
CA GLN A 688 30.77 -0.30 -51.99
C GLN A 688 32.07 -1.12 -52.04
N VAL A 689 31.96 -2.44 -52.24
CA VAL A 689 33.11 -3.35 -52.27
C VAL A 689 34.21 -2.92 -53.23
N GLU A 690 33.85 -2.38 -54.40
CA GLU A 690 34.78 -1.86 -55.40
C GLU A 690 35.73 -0.81 -54.80
N GLN A 691 35.18 0.20 -54.09
CA GLN A 691 35.98 1.27 -53.49
C GLN A 691 36.93 0.75 -52.42
N LYS A 692 36.50 -0.24 -51.64
CA LYS A 692 37.34 -0.87 -50.60
C LYS A 692 38.47 -1.67 -51.21
N LEU A 693 38.18 -2.50 -52.21
CA LEU A 693 39.20 -3.28 -52.92
C LEU A 693 40.17 -2.35 -53.66
N MET A 694 39.71 -1.23 -54.24
CA MET A 694 40.60 -0.22 -54.83
C MET A 694 41.54 0.40 -53.78
N ARG A 695 41.05 0.69 -52.56
CA ARG A 695 41.88 1.18 -51.45
C ARG A 695 42.93 0.15 -51.02
N ILE A 696 42.58 -1.13 -51.01
CA ILE A 696 43.51 -2.24 -50.70
C ILE A 696 44.55 -2.38 -51.81
N GLN A 697 44.11 -2.39 -53.08
CA GLN A 697 45.01 -2.46 -54.23
C GLN A 697 45.97 -1.26 -54.29
N ALA A 698 45.54 -0.07 -53.88
CA ALA A 698 46.38 1.13 -53.81
C ALA A 698 47.56 1.00 -52.82
N LEU A 699 47.50 0.06 -51.87
CA LEU A 699 48.64 -0.30 -51.01
C LEU A 699 49.70 -1.13 -51.75
N GLY A 700 49.38 -1.64 -52.95
CA GLY A 700 50.22 -2.54 -53.75
C GLY A 700 49.94 -4.02 -53.51
N VAL A 701 48.86 -4.36 -52.80
CA VAL A 701 48.46 -5.74 -52.46
C VAL A 701 47.72 -6.40 -53.63
N CYS A 702 47.98 -7.69 -53.86
CA CYS A 702 47.25 -8.50 -54.84
C CYS A 702 45.91 -8.96 -54.27
N ILE A 703 44.86 -8.96 -55.09
CA ILE A 703 43.52 -9.39 -54.68
C ILE A 703 43.12 -10.58 -55.55
N ALA A 704 42.78 -11.68 -54.88
CA ALA A 704 42.34 -12.92 -55.50
C ALA A 704 40.88 -13.21 -55.13
N LEU A 705 40.13 -13.74 -56.09
CA LEU A 705 38.78 -14.23 -55.88
C LEU A 705 38.79 -15.73 -55.63
N ASP A 706 38.29 -16.14 -54.47
CA ASP A 706 38.23 -17.53 -54.00
C ASP A 706 36.84 -18.17 -54.23
N ASP A 707 36.79 -19.50 -54.23
CA ASP A 707 35.62 -20.36 -54.45
C ASP A 707 34.84 -20.05 -55.75
N PHE A 708 35.53 -19.64 -56.82
CA PHE A 708 34.86 -19.13 -58.01
C PHE A 708 34.04 -20.20 -58.74
N GLY A 709 32.77 -19.87 -59.02
CA GLY A 709 31.84 -20.73 -59.77
C GLY A 709 30.83 -21.46 -58.88
N THR A 710 30.97 -21.37 -57.56
CA THR A 710 29.98 -21.88 -56.60
C THR A 710 28.84 -20.89 -56.33
N GLY A 711 28.99 -19.63 -56.73
CA GLY A 711 28.01 -18.55 -56.57
C GLY A 711 27.41 -18.00 -57.88
N TYR A 712 26.56 -16.99 -57.74
CA TYR A 712 25.92 -16.27 -58.85
C TYR A 712 26.59 -14.91 -59.10
N SER A 713 27.87 -14.85 -59.43
CA SER A 713 28.50 -13.59 -59.81
C SER A 713 28.09 -13.17 -61.21
N SER A 714 27.57 -11.95 -61.30
CA SER A 714 27.43 -11.30 -62.59
C SER A 714 28.83 -11.01 -63.14
N LEU A 715 29.14 -11.53 -64.33
CA LEU A 715 30.36 -11.20 -65.10
C LEU A 715 30.61 -9.69 -65.18
N SER A 716 29.53 -8.90 -65.17
CA SER A 716 29.59 -7.45 -65.17
C SER A 716 30.26 -6.87 -63.92
N MET A 717 30.09 -7.53 -62.77
CA MET A 717 30.69 -7.11 -61.50
C MET A 717 32.19 -7.40 -61.50
N LEU A 718 32.61 -8.59 -61.94
CA LEU A 718 34.04 -8.97 -61.99
C LEU A 718 34.88 -8.01 -62.83
N LYS A 719 34.31 -7.45 -63.90
CA LYS A 719 34.98 -6.48 -64.77
C LYS A 719 35.35 -5.17 -64.06
N LEU A 720 34.61 -4.78 -63.04
CA LEU A 720 34.81 -3.53 -62.31
C LEU A 720 35.78 -3.70 -61.13
N LEU A 721 36.02 -4.93 -60.68
CA LEU A 721 36.83 -5.18 -59.50
C LEU A 721 38.32 -5.26 -59.84
N PRO A 722 39.21 -4.75 -58.96
CA PRO A 722 40.66 -4.76 -59.15
C PRO A 722 41.32 -6.14 -58.91
N LEU A 723 40.71 -7.20 -59.44
CA LEU A 723 41.16 -8.59 -59.25
C LEU A 723 42.39 -8.87 -60.12
N LYS A 724 43.35 -9.62 -59.56
CA LYS A 724 44.55 -10.07 -60.26
C LYS A 724 44.57 -11.58 -60.46
N ARG A 725 43.92 -12.33 -59.58
CA ARG A 725 43.85 -13.78 -59.64
C ARG A 725 42.45 -14.29 -59.35
N LEU A 726 42.13 -15.46 -59.90
CA LEU A 726 40.92 -16.21 -59.63
C LEU A 726 41.30 -17.66 -59.31
N LYS A 727 40.77 -18.17 -58.19
CA LYS A 727 40.98 -19.53 -57.72
C LYS A 727 39.81 -20.42 -58.16
N ILE A 728 40.12 -21.49 -58.87
CA ILE A 728 39.12 -22.46 -59.36
C ILE A 728 38.80 -23.40 -58.21
N ASP A 729 37.54 -23.40 -57.79
CA ASP A 729 37.06 -24.17 -56.65
C ASP A 729 37.32 -25.69 -56.82
N ARG A 730 37.70 -26.33 -55.71
CA ARG A 730 37.99 -27.77 -55.65
C ARG A 730 36.83 -28.64 -56.15
N ALA A 731 35.57 -28.21 -55.99
CA ALA A 731 34.40 -28.93 -56.45
C ALA A 731 34.44 -29.20 -57.95
N PHE A 732 34.98 -28.28 -58.76
CA PHE A 732 35.14 -28.47 -60.20
C PHE A 732 36.42 -29.21 -60.57
N VAL A 733 37.47 -29.09 -59.76
CA VAL A 733 38.77 -29.75 -60.00
C VAL A 733 38.70 -31.25 -59.69
N ARG A 734 38.00 -31.63 -58.62
CA ARG A 734 37.95 -33.02 -58.11
C ARG A 734 37.55 -34.02 -59.20
N ASP A 735 36.47 -33.72 -59.92
CA ASP A 735 35.86 -34.62 -60.89
C ASP A 735 36.16 -34.23 -62.36
N VAL A 736 37.08 -33.27 -62.59
CA VAL A 736 37.37 -32.67 -63.91
C VAL A 736 37.80 -33.69 -64.97
N VAL A 737 38.44 -34.79 -64.57
CA VAL A 737 38.89 -35.82 -65.53
C VAL A 737 37.70 -36.65 -66.06
N ALA A 738 36.68 -36.89 -65.22
CA ALA A 738 35.60 -37.81 -65.51
C ALA A 738 34.27 -37.12 -65.91
N ASN A 739 34.02 -35.89 -65.43
CA ASN A 739 32.75 -35.20 -65.61
C ASN A 739 32.81 -34.13 -66.70
N GLY A 740 32.08 -34.35 -67.80
CA GLY A 740 32.01 -33.38 -68.91
C GLY A 740 31.45 -32.01 -68.53
N SER A 741 30.60 -31.92 -67.50
CA SER A 741 30.08 -30.65 -66.98
C SER A 741 31.17 -29.82 -66.32
N ASP A 742 31.95 -30.42 -65.42
CA ASP A 742 33.03 -29.74 -64.70
C ASP A 742 34.13 -29.29 -65.68
N GLN A 743 34.44 -30.13 -66.68
CA GLN A 743 35.35 -29.74 -67.76
C GLN A 743 34.88 -28.52 -68.54
N ALA A 744 33.57 -28.42 -68.82
CA ALA A 744 33.00 -27.27 -69.53
C ALA A 744 33.08 -26.00 -68.68
N ILE A 745 32.81 -26.11 -67.37
CA ILE A 745 32.92 -25.01 -66.41
C ILE A 745 34.36 -24.52 -66.33
N VAL A 746 35.33 -25.42 -66.09
CA VAL A 746 36.74 -25.02 -66.00
C VAL A 746 37.24 -24.39 -67.30
N ARG A 747 36.87 -24.93 -68.48
CA ARG A 747 37.22 -24.30 -69.77
C ARG A 747 36.61 -22.90 -69.93
N ALA A 748 35.38 -22.69 -69.46
CA ALA A 748 34.74 -21.38 -69.48
C ALA A 748 35.47 -20.39 -68.56
N ILE A 749 35.87 -20.83 -67.36
CA ILE A 749 36.67 -20.02 -66.41
C ILE A 749 38.00 -19.64 -67.05
N VAL A 750 38.71 -20.58 -67.70
CA VAL A 750 39.96 -20.31 -68.41
C VAL A 750 39.78 -19.26 -69.50
N ALA A 751 38.78 -19.43 -70.36
CA ALA A 751 38.52 -18.47 -71.45
C ALA A 751 38.19 -17.07 -70.90
N MET A 752 37.39 -17.00 -69.84
CA MET A 752 37.01 -15.75 -69.19
C MET A 752 38.22 -15.03 -68.56
N ALA A 753 39.02 -15.75 -67.77
CA ALA A 753 40.20 -15.18 -67.12
C ALA A 753 41.21 -14.67 -68.14
N GLY A 754 41.44 -15.44 -69.22
CA GLY A 754 42.28 -15.02 -70.35
C GLY A 754 41.77 -13.74 -71.03
N ALA A 755 40.45 -13.64 -71.26
CA ALA A 755 39.85 -12.44 -71.85
C ALA A 755 39.94 -11.19 -70.96
N MET A 756 40.01 -11.38 -69.64
CA MET A 756 40.10 -10.31 -68.64
C MET A 756 41.53 -10.00 -68.20
N GLY A 757 42.52 -10.82 -68.61
CA GLY A 757 43.91 -10.70 -68.15
C GLY A 757 44.09 -11.02 -66.67
N ILE A 758 43.29 -11.94 -66.14
CA ILE A 758 43.32 -12.40 -64.73
C ILE A 758 44.07 -13.73 -64.68
N GLU A 759 44.97 -13.88 -63.71
CA GLU A 759 45.71 -15.14 -63.48
C GLU A 759 44.80 -16.22 -62.88
N LEU A 760 45.12 -17.50 -63.14
CA LEU A 760 44.36 -18.64 -62.63
C LEU A 760 45.23 -19.57 -61.79
N ILE A 761 44.65 -20.00 -60.68
CA ILE A 761 45.16 -21.08 -59.85
C ILE A 761 44.07 -22.12 -59.63
N ALA A 762 44.38 -23.40 -59.78
CA ALA A 762 43.45 -24.48 -59.47
C ALA A 762 43.64 -25.01 -58.05
N GLU A 763 42.54 -25.21 -57.34
CA GLU A 763 42.55 -25.72 -55.97
C GLU A 763 42.17 -27.19 -55.86
N GLY A 764 42.70 -27.84 -54.81
CA GLY A 764 42.34 -29.21 -54.50
C GLY A 764 42.79 -30.22 -55.54
N VAL A 765 43.93 -29.97 -56.20
CA VAL A 765 44.58 -30.96 -57.07
C VAL A 765 45.15 -32.10 -56.23
N GLU A 766 44.61 -33.30 -56.39
CA GLU A 766 44.95 -34.49 -55.61
C GLU A 766 45.64 -35.57 -56.45
N GLU A 767 45.40 -35.58 -57.76
CA GLU A 767 45.90 -36.59 -58.69
C GLU A 767 46.68 -36.01 -59.86
N LEU A 768 47.67 -36.76 -60.37
CA LEU A 768 48.45 -36.38 -61.56
C LEU A 768 47.56 -36.15 -62.78
N ALA A 769 46.51 -36.96 -62.96
CA ALA A 769 45.59 -36.82 -64.09
C ALA A 769 44.84 -35.48 -64.09
N GLN A 770 44.49 -34.95 -62.90
CA GLN A 770 43.87 -33.63 -62.77
C GLN A 770 44.88 -32.54 -63.14
N SER A 771 46.12 -32.64 -62.64
CA SER A 771 47.22 -31.72 -62.96
C SER A 771 47.51 -31.65 -64.45
N ASP A 772 47.62 -32.80 -65.13
CA ASP A 772 47.88 -32.88 -66.57
C ASP A 772 46.74 -32.29 -67.39
N TRP A 773 45.48 -32.56 -66.99
CA TRP A 773 44.31 -32.00 -67.65
C TRP A 773 44.24 -30.48 -67.49
N LEU A 774 44.47 -29.95 -66.28
CA LEU A 774 44.47 -28.51 -66.00
C LEU A 774 45.56 -27.79 -66.79
N ARG A 775 46.77 -28.37 -66.86
CA ARG A 775 47.86 -27.85 -67.69
C ARG A 775 47.48 -27.82 -69.17
N ALA A 776 46.89 -28.90 -69.69
CA ALA A 776 46.42 -28.96 -71.07
C ALA A 776 45.28 -27.96 -71.35
N ALA A 777 44.47 -27.63 -70.35
CA ALA A 777 43.42 -26.62 -70.44
C ALA A 777 43.95 -25.17 -70.38
N GLY A 778 45.23 -24.95 -70.02
CA GLY A 778 45.86 -23.63 -69.96
C GLY A 778 45.94 -23.01 -68.56
N VAL A 779 45.71 -23.80 -67.50
CA VAL A 779 45.97 -23.37 -66.11
C VAL A 779 47.47 -23.53 -65.82
N LEU A 780 48.08 -22.49 -65.24
CA LEU A 780 49.53 -22.43 -65.00
C LEU A 780 49.93 -22.68 -63.55
N GLU A 781 49.01 -22.48 -62.61
CA GLU A 781 49.29 -22.58 -61.18
C GLU A 781 48.31 -23.55 -60.51
N ALA A 782 48.78 -24.28 -59.50
CA ALA A 782 47.92 -25.17 -58.74
C ALA A 782 48.34 -25.28 -57.27
N GLN A 783 47.35 -25.61 -56.44
CA GLN A 783 47.54 -26.04 -55.06
C GLN A 783 46.69 -27.27 -54.75
N GLY A 784 47.19 -28.16 -53.89
CA GLY A 784 46.46 -29.36 -53.52
C GLY A 784 47.33 -30.47 -52.93
N TRP A 785 46.68 -31.54 -52.48
CA TRP A 785 47.35 -32.63 -51.76
C TRP A 785 48.27 -33.47 -52.63
N LEU A 786 48.17 -33.36 -53.96
CA LEU A 786 49.15 -33.94 -54.88
C LEU A 786 50.57 -33.46 -54.57
N PHE A 787 50.71 -32.17 -54.21
CA PHE A 787 52.00 -31.54 -53.95
C PHE A 787 52.36 -31.61 -52.47
N ALA A 788 51.44 -31.13 -51.62
CA ALA A 788 51.59 -31.11 -50.18
C ALA A 788 50.27 -30.75 -49.49
N LYS A 789 50.08 -31.29 -48.27
CA LYS A 789 49.04 -30.81 -47.35
C LYS A 789 49.51 -29.55 -46.63
N ALA A 790 48.56 -28.78 -46.10
CA ALA A 790 48.86 -27.63 -45.23
C ALA A 790 49.64 -28.08 -43.98
N MET A 791 50.84 -27.53 -43.79
CA MET A 791 51.78 -28.01 -42.77
C MET A 791 52.25 -26.89 -41.83
N PRO A 792 52.68 -27.21 -40.60
CA PRO A 792 53.29 -26.23 -39.69
C PRO A 792 54.50 -25.53 -40.31
N ALA A 793 54.88 -24.39 -39.74
CA ALA A 793 56.01 -23.57 -40.16
C ALA A 793 57.33 -24.37 -40.34
N GLU A 794 57.70 -25.20 -39.36
CA GLU A 794 58.94 -25.97 -39.38
C GLU A 794 58.95 -27.01 -40.51
N ASP A 795 57.84 -27.73 -40.66
CA ASP A 795 57.66 -28.73 -41.72
C ASP A 795 57.67 -28.07 -43.10
N PHE A 796 57.10 -26.87 -43.23
CA PHE A 796 57.06 -26.11 -44.47
C PHE A 796 58.46 -25.71 -44.94
N LEU A 797 59.30 -25.19 -44.04
CA LEU A 797 60.69 -24.85 -44.37
C LEU A 797 61.52 -26.09 -44.72
N SER A 798 61.31 -27.20 -44.00
CA SER A 798 61.95 -28.48 -44.32
C SER A 798 61.56 -28.98 -45.71
N TRP A 799 60.26 -28.93 -46.04
CA TRP A 799 59.73 -29.31 -47.34
C TRP A 799 60.29 -28.43 -48.47
N LEU A 800 60.40 -27.11 -48.26
CA LEU A 800 61.05 -26.20 -49.22
C LEU A 800 62.51 -26.58 -49.49
N GLY A 801 63.26 -26.99 -48.47
CA GLY A 801 64.66 -27.40 -48.64
C GLY A 801 64.86 -28.70 -49.43
N THR A 802 63.80 -29.46 -49.70
CA THR A 802 63.84 -30.69 -50.51
C THR A 802 63.50 -30.46 -51.99
N ARG A 803 63.17 -29.22 -52.36
CA ARG A 803 62.82 -28.79 -53.72
C ARG A 803 63.96 -27.95 -54.29
#